data_AF-A0A8H7P3K6-F1
#
_entry.id   AF-A0A8H7P3K6-F1
#
_cell.length_a   1.000
_cell.length_b   1.000
_cell.length_c   1.000
_cell.angle_alpha   90.00
_cell.angle_beta   90.00
_cell.angle_gamma   90.00
#
_symmetry.space_group_name_H-M   'P 1'
#
loop_
_entity.id
_entity.type
_entity.pdbx_description
1 polymer ?
#
loop_
_entity_poly.entity_id
_entity_poly.type
_entity_poly.pdbx_seq_one_letter_code
_entity_poly.pdbx_strand_id
1 'polypeptide(L)'
;MYTFGAVLMPAYCYERLQHVIGDLRERLAQNPPRLPSWLYVAPSSIAAIVAALEYWASGAKPALTATRLYDAHDYTDPHAVHGGLQALENMNMRPGSADPRELFRNMLSAFTDEQVVNAPFMPPGLSVAEARAFVRQYQEPIVEVMMAGQKRTDQPSVEQIMYRAMHTFLPPDEYLGRHPDVERAVRRLKAGKDLSSALQQKASDSERRFVFSSHFCVQLERHVKCDFRKNVTFLDDEYVEHPLWNRTGVPQFHLAPFESYEHFADFSRDCGLPGGGAAGEDGRRVYQMASVFFDGVANALKTVQEHVVLEFVAGNLTQVLVKMRYDADETRPSGFPKLYTRAWLSNVPDYTHGTMDIALYMAPQLQQQPEAAVACNCLLNSDAWKDDEEFCHNYTFLKLADVPRYLGCRVVSKEAVMAVLAIGSLPLPRPLSELASRQELTTWLTRVLLAKLVSGRSKEPPFKIRMPHGLVAFFALLLHLYRVGYPGHWLSDFLKCVPFSVGVPPNWARSASDLCVLEAKVRPARIFSTRWEDPSPPFAPGVNVLFYDPQVFSPGAKSLILSIPDILEGRKDPPPGSVYILTSVESLDYLIHVRWRMSRQRYAHMKAERWVMVLYRKDTYEQVSGSVPASRWEQLADAVV
;
A
#
# COMPACT_ATOMS: atom_id res chain seq x y z
N MET A 1 -11.31 20.01 3.55
CA MET A 1 -12.09 19.47 2.42
C MET A 1 -11.21 19.30 1.18
N TYR A 2 -10.91 20.38 0.42
CA TYR A 2 -10.18 20.29 -0.86
C TYR A 2 -8.88 19.49 -0.80
N THR A 3 -8.09 19.65 0.28
CA THR A 3 -6.84 18.92 0.54
C THR A 3 -6.96 17.40 0.49
N PHE A 4 -8.17 16.84 0.66
CA PHE A 4 -8.39 15.39 0.79
C PHE A 4 -9.19 14.75 -0.34
N GLY A 5 -9.90 15.51 -1.17
CA GLY A 5 -10.84 14.90 -2.13
C GLY A 5 -11.01 15.62 -3.46
N ALA A 6 -10.25 16.68 -3.73
CA ALA A 6 -10.29 17.36 -5.02
C ALA A 6 -8.89 17.61 -5.55
N VAL A 7 -8.70 17.29 -6.84
CA VAL A 7 -7.44 17.52 -7.58
C VAL A 7 -7.18 19.01 -7.84
N LEU A 8 -8.22 19.84 -7.76
CA LEU A 8 -8.16 21.29 -7.90
C LEU A 8 -8.77 21.97 -6.67
N MET A 9 -8.38 23.21 -6.41
CA MET A 9 -8.98 24.03 -5.37
C MET A 9 -9.00 25.52 -5.75
N PRO A 10 -9.91 26.33 -5.18
CA PRO A 10 -9.92 27.77 -5.41
C PRO A 10 -8.58 28.42 -5.03
N ALA A 11 -8.15 29.47 -5.76
CA ALA A 11 -6.87 30.13 -5.51
C ALA A 11 -6.68 30.60 -4.06
N TYR A 12 -7.72 31.15 -3.42
CA TYR A 12 -7.64 31.58 -2.02
C TYR A 12 -7.48 30.40 -1.03
N CYS A 13 -7.99 29.21 -1.35
CA CYS A 13 -7.73 28.00 -0.57
C CYS A 13 -6.27 27.56 -0.73
N TYR A 14 -5.75 27.65 -1.95
CA TYR A 14 -4.35 27.34 -2.24
C TYR A 14 -3.38 28.29 -1.53
N GLU A 15 -3.66 29.60 -1.53
CA GLU A 15 -2.88 30.60 -0.79
C GLU A 15 -2.86 30.29 0.71
N ARG A 16 -4.01 29.91 1.29
CA ARG A 16 -4.08 29.49 2.68
C ARG A 16 -3.25 28.23 2.95
N LEU A 17 -3.30 27.24 2.05
CA LEU A 17 -2.47 26.04 2.14
C LEU A 17 -0.97 26.39 2.09
N GLN A 18 -0.56 27.26 1.16
CA GLN A 18 0.82 27.71 1.02
C GLN A 18 1.33 28.45 2.27
N HIS A 19 0.49 29.30 2.88
CA HIS A 19 0.82 29.92 4.16
C HIS A 19 1.03 28.88 5.26
N VAL A 20 0.15 27.88 5.39
CA VAL A 20 0.30 26.79 6.37
C VAL A 20 1.59 26.00 6.13
N ILE A 21 1.91 25.67 4.87
CA ILE A 21 3.16 25.00 4.51
C ILE A 21 4.36 25.86 4.91
N GLY A 22 4.33 27.16 4.65
CA GLY A 22 5.37 28.11 5.04
C GLY A 22 5.60 28.16 6.55
N ASP A 23 4.52 28.31 7.34
CA ASP A 23 4.59 28.32 8.81
C ASP A 23 5.10 26.98 9.37
N LEU A 24 4.69 25.85 8.81
CA LEU A 24 5.19 24.53 9.22
C LEU A 24 6.70 24.38 8.92
N ARG A 25 7.17 24.82 7.75
CA ARG A 25 8.61 24.81 7.42
C ARG A 25 9.41 25.66 8.39
N GLU A 26 8.93 26.87 8.70
CA GLU A 26 9.59 27.76 9.66
C GLU A 26 9.65 27.13 11.06
N ARG A 27 8.56 26.54 11.52
CA ARG A 27 8.49 25.86 12.82
C ARG A 27 9.44 24.67 12.91
N LEU A 28 9.52 23.85 11.86
CA LEU A 28 10.38 22.67 11.80
C LEU A 28 11.87 23.02 11.65
N ALA A 29 12.19 24.18 11.08
CA ALA A 29 13.57 24.65 10.93
C ALA A 29 14.17 25.20 12.25
N GLN A 30 13.35 25.50 13.26
CA GLN A 30 13.82 25.93 14.57
C GLN A 30 14.44 24.76 15.36
N ASN A 31 15.38 25.07 16.26
CA ASN A 31 16.02 24.06 17.12
C ASN A 31 15.88 24.47 18.60
N PRO A 32 15.00 23.81 19.39
CA PRO A 32 14.10 22.73 18.98
C PRO A 32 12.94 23.24 18.09
N PRO A 33 12.27 22.36 17.32
CA PRO A 33 11.11 22.74 16.51
C PRO A 33 9.99 23.39 17.34
N ARG A 34 9.37 24.44 16.80
CA ARG A 34 8.26 25.15 17.46
C ARG A 34 6.92 24.47 17.20
N LEU A 35 6.68 23.37 17.92
CA LEU A 35 5.49 22.52 17.78
C LEU A 35 4.61 22.58 19.05
N PRO A 36 3.30 22.32 18.95
CA PRO A 36 2.46 22.10 20.13
C PRO A 36 2.99 20.97 21.00
N SER A 37 2.78 21.03 22.31
CA SER A 37 3.31 20.03 23.27
C SER A 37 2.81 18.60 23.04
N TRP A 38 1.67 18.44 22.37
CA TRP A 38 1.08 17.15 22.00
C TRP A 38 1.60 16.61 20.66
N LEU A 39 2.47 17.34 19.96
CA LEU A 39 3.01 16.92 18.67
C LEU A 39 4.54 16.83 18.74
N TYR A 40 5.06 15.65 18.44
CA TYR A 40 6.48 15.38 18.37
C TYR A 40 6.86 14.91 16.96
N VAL A 41 7.91 15.50 16.39
CA VAL A 41 8.53 15.03 15.15
C VAL A 41 9.94 14.59 15.49
N ALA A 42 10.27 13.34 15.19
CA ALA A 42 11.62 12.82 15.45
C ALA A 42 12.65 13.64 14.67
N PRO A 43 13.79 14.06 15.27
CA PRO A 43 14.80 14.88 14.60
C PRO A 43 15.29 14.27 13.26
N SER A 44 15.46 12.95 13.23
CA SER A 44 15.82 12.19 12.02
C SER A 44 14.78 12.27 10.89
N SER A 45 13.54 12.64 11.20
CA SER A 45 12.42 12.74 10.26
C SER A 45 12.20 14.15 9.72
N ILE A 46 12.73 15.18 10.39
CA ILE A 46 12.51 16.59 10.03
C ILE A 46 12.94 16.85 8.59
N ALA A 47 14.13 16.38 8.18
CA ALA A 47 14.65 16.63 6.84
C ALA A 47 13.75 16.07 5.74
N ALA A 48 13.23 14.85 5.92
CA ALA A 48 12.34 14.22 4.95
C ALA A 48 10.98 14.94 4.85
N ILE A 49 10.41 15.32 6.00
CA ILE A 49 9.15 16.08 6.05
C ILE A 49 9.32 17.46 5.41
N VAL A 50 10.41 18.16 5.73
CA VAL A 50 10.73 19.47 5.15
C VAL A 50 10.91 19.37 3.64
N ALA A 51 11.58 18.34 3.13
CA ALA A 51 11.71 18.12 1.68
C ALA A 51 10.35 17.98 0.98
N ALA A 52 9.42 17.21 1.55
CA ALA A 52 8.05 17.10 1.03
C ALA A 52 7.30 18.44 1.06
N LEU A 53 7.44 19.20 2.17
CA LEU A 53 6.85 20.54 2.29
C LEU A 53 7.46 21.55 1.29
N GLU A 54 8.76 21.46 1.01
CA GLU A 54 9.45 22.28 0.01
C GLU A 54 8.97 21.99 -1.40
N TYR A 55 8.79 20.71 -1.71
CA TYR A 55 8.19 20.30 -2.96
C TYR A 55 6.76 20.86 -3.12
N TRP A 56 5.91 20.78 -2.09
CA TRP A 56 4.58 21.39 -2.13
C TRP A 56 4.63 22.94 -2.18
N ALA A 57 5.60 23.57 -1.51
CA ALA A 57 5.79 25.01 -1.52
C ALA A 57 6.23 25.53 -2.89
N SER A 58 7.02 24.74 -3.63
CA SER A 58 7.42 25.04 -5.01
C SER A 58 6.25 24.99 -6.00
N GLY A 59 5.13 24.42 -5.56
CA GLY A 59 3.96 24.20 -6.41
C GLY A 59 4.12 22.99 -7.32
N ALA A 60 4.88 21.94 -6.95
CA ALA A 60 5.16 20.75 -7.78
C ALA A 60 5.81 21.08 -9.16
N LYS A 61 6.00 20.10 -10.06
CA LYS A 61 6.67 20.37 -11.34
C LYS A 61 5.92 21.44 -12.17
N PRO A 62 6.63 22.43 -12.75
CA PRO A 62 6.01 23.49 -13.55
C PRO A 62 5.22 22.99 -14.76
N ALA A 63 5.63 21.85 -15.33
CA ALA A 63 4.97 21.23 -16.48
C ALA A 63 3.55 20.75 -16.15
N LEU A 64 3.23 20.48 -14.88
CA LEU A 64 1.90 20.07 -14.44
C LEU A 64 1.09 21.33 -14.10
N THR A 65 0.21 21.77 -15.00
CA THR A 65 -0.65 22.94 -14.76
C THR A 65 -2.03 22.52 -14.24
N ALA A 66 -2.77 23.46 -13.63
CA ALA A 66 -4.17 23.22 -13.23
C ALA A 66 -5.03 22.81 -14.44
N THR A 67 -4.81 23.41 -15.61
CA THR A 67 -5.46 23.04 -16.86
C THR A 67 -5.16 21.61 -17.26
N ARG A 68 -3.89 21.20 -17.26
CA ARG A 68 -3.51 19.83 -17.61
C ARG A 68 -4.11 18.81 -16.64
N LEU A 69 -4.15 19.14 -15.35
CA LEU A 69 -4.76 18.28 -14.33
C LEU A 69 -6.28 18.20 -14.48
N TYR A 70 -6.94 19.30 -14.80
CA TYR A 70 -8.37 19.33 -15.15
C TYR A 70 -8.65 18.42 -16.34
N ASP A 71 -7.86 18.54 -17.42
CA ASP A 71 -8.06 17.80 -18.67
C ASP A 71 -7.78 16.30 -18.55
N ALA A 72 -6.91 15.91 -17.61
CA ALA A 72 -6.57 14.51 -17.36
C ALA A 72 -7.44 13.84 -16.29
N HIS A 73 -8.12 14.62 -15.44
CA HIS A 73 -9.01 14.06 -14.42
C HIS A 73 -10.31 13.60 -15.06
N ASP A 74 -10.71 12.37 -14.74
CA ASP A 74 -11.97 11.81 -15.17
C ASP A 74 -12.80 11.46 -13.93
N TYR A 75 -14.02 11.99 -13.86
CA TYR A 75 -14.97 11.58 -12.85
C TYR A 75 -15.49 10.19 -13.23
N THR A 76 -15.01 9.17 -12.54
CA THR A 76 -15.62 7.84 -12.62
C THR A 76 -16.77 7.82 -11.63
N ASP A 77 -18.00 7.59 -12.11
CA ASP A 77 -19.13 7.37 -11.21
C ASP A 77 -18.82 6.12 -10.37
N PRO A 78 -18.67 6.23 -9.04
CA PRO A 78 -18.34 5.08 -8.18
C PRO A 78 -19.33 3.93 -8.35
N HIS A 79 -20.58 4.25 -8.72
CA HIS A 79 -21.65 3.29 -8.91
C HIS A 79 -21.70 2.67 -10.31
N ALA A 80 -20.98 3.23 -11.29
CA ALA A 80 -20.85 2.62 -12.62
C ALA A 80 -19.95 1.37 -12.60
N VAL A 81 -19.14 1.19 -11.55
CA VAL A 81 -18.20 0.05 -11.41
C VAL A 81 -18.63 -0.93 -10.30
N HIS A 82 -19.58 -0.56 -9.43
CA HIS A 82 -20.07 -1.41 -8.32
C HIS A 82 -21.57 -1.73 -8.37
N GLY A 83 -22.23 -1.41 -9.48
CA GLY A 83 -23.64 -1.75 -9.66
C GLY A 83 -23.85 -3.19 -10.10
N GLY A 84 -24.56 -3.99 -9.30
CA GLY A 84 -25.11 -5.29 -9.72
C GLY A 84 -25.97 -5.21 -11.00
N LEU A 85 -26.36 -4.01 -11.46
CA LEU A 85 -26.97 -3.76 -12.76
C LEU A 85 -26.04 -3.98 -13.96
N GLN A 86 -24.75 -3.69 -13.86
CA GLN A 86 -23.83 -3.95 -14.98
C GLN A 86 -23.63 -5.46 -15.17
N ALA A 87 -23.67 -6.22 -14.08
CA ALA A 87 -23.74 -7.69 -14.12
C ALA A 87 -25.06 -8.20 -14.73
N LEU A 88 -26.20 -7.53 -14.49
CA LEU A 88 -27.51 -7.85 -15.11
C LEU A 88 -27.58 -7.51 -16.60
N GLU A 89 -27.00 -6.37 -17.01
CA GLU A 89 -26.89 -5.96 -18.42
C GLU A 89 -25.97 -6.90 -19.22
N ASN A 90 -24.83 -7.31 -18.63
CA ASN A 90 -23.96 -8.34 -19.21
C ASN A 90 -24.65 -9.71 -19.35
N MET A 91 -25.72 -9.96 -18.59
CA MET A 91 -26.55 -11.17 -18.64
C MET A 91 -27.84 -11.01 -19.48
N ASN A 92 -27.99 -9.92 -20.26
CA ASN A 92 -29.13 -9.68 -21.16
C ASN A 92 -30.53 -9.61 -20.49
N MET A 93 -30.59 -9.40 -19.18
CA MET A 93 -31.84 -9.27 -18.43
C MET A 93 -32.31 -7.81 -18.43
N ARG A 94 -33.20 -7.43 -19.36
CA ARG A 94 -33.76 -6.06 -19.39
C ARG A 94 -34.80 -5.86 -18.29
N PRO A 95 -34.77 -4.76 -17.53
CA PRO A 95 -35.84 -4.44 -16.60
C PRO A 95 -37.08 -4.00 -17.38
N GLY A 96 -38.06 -4.90 -17.51
CA GLY A 96 -39.46 -4.49 -17.46
C GLY A 96 -39.77 -3.95 -16.05
N SER A 97 -40.92 -3.32 -15.86
CA SER A 97 -41.38 -2.64 -14.63
C SER A 97 -41.52 -3.52 -13.36
N ALA A 98 -40.62 -4.47 -13.12
CA ALA A 98 -40.61 -5.38 -11.97
C ALA A 98 -39.84 -4.78 -10.78
N ASP A 99 -40.28 -5.13 -9.57
CA ASP A 99 -39.64 -4.73 -8.30
C ASP A 99 -38.16 -5.18 -8.28
N PRO A 100 -37.19 -4.27 -8.05
CA PRO A 100 -35.76 -4.61 -7.95
C PRO A 100 -35.45 -5.74 -6.96
N ARG A 101 -36.21 -5.86 -5.86
CA ARG A 101 -36.03 -6.96 -4.90
C ARG A 101 -36.39 -8.30 -5.53
N GLU A 102 -37.47 -8.35 -6.30
CA GLU A 102 -37.85 -9.56 -7.04
C GLU A 102 -36.84 -9.87 -8.15
N LEU A 103 -36.29 -8.87 -8.82
CA LEU A 103 -35.23 -9.07 -9.81
C LEU A 103 -33.98 -9.73 -9.22
N PHE A 104 -33.51 -9.28 -8.04
CA PHE A 104 -32.38 -9.92 -7.37
C PHE A 104 -32.70 -11.32 -6.86
N ARG A 105 -33.90 -11.55 -6.32
CA ARG A 105 -34.34 -12.92 -5.95
C ARG A 105 -34.36 -13.86 -7.15
N ASN A 106 -34.90 -13.39 -8.27
CA ASN A 106 -34.98 -14.14 -9.51
C ASN A 106 -33.58 -14.39 -10.09
N MET A 107 -32.69 -13.41 -10.02
CA MET A 107 -31.28 -13.55 -10.41
C MET A 107 -30.56 -14.63 -9.59
N LEU A 108 -30.63 -14.57 -8.25
CA LEU A 108 -30.03 -15.57 -7.36
C LEU A 108 -30.61 -16.98 -7.61
N SER A 109 -31.88 -17.05 -7.98
CA SER A 109 -32.56 -18.31 -8.31
C SER A 109 -32.16 -18.84 -9.70
N ALA A 110 -31.76 -17.96 -10.62
CA ALA A 110 -31.42 -18.27 -12.01
C ALA A 110 -29.93 -18.56 -12.23
N PHE A 111 -29.06 -18.36 -11.22
CA PHE A 111 -27.65 -18.68 -11.34
C PHE A 111 -27.42 -20.15 -11.72
N THR A 112 -26.55 -20.38 -12.71
CA THR A 112 -26.04 -21.71 -13.05
C THR A 112 -25.20 -22.27 -11.91
N ASP A 113 -24.96 -23.58 -11.89
CA ASP A 113 -24.14 -24.20 -10.85
C ASP A 113 -22.73 -23.59 -10.75
N GLU A 114 -22.16 -23.22 -11.90
CA GLU A 114 -20.87 -22.53 -11.99
C GLU A 114 -20.94 -21.09 -11.45
N GLN A 115 -22.01 -20.36 -11.75
CA GLN A 115 -22.19 -18.99 -11.27
C GLN A 115 -22.46 -18.93 -9.77
N VAL A 116 -23.21 -19.88 -9.22
CA VAL A 116 -23.47 -19.96 -7.78
C VAL A 116 -22.17 -20.18 -7.02
N VAL A 117 -21.34 -21.15 -7.45
CA VAL A 117 -20.09 -21.49 -6.74
C VAL A 117 -19.06 -20.36 -6.82
N ASN A 118 -19.04 -19.61 -7.92
CA ASN A 118 -18.08 -18.53 -8.15
C ASN A 118 -18.61 -17.12 -7.79
N ALA A 119 -19.78 -17.02 -7.14
CA ALA A 119 -20.35 -15.72 -6.81
C ALA A 119 -19.48 -14.97 -5.76
N PRO A 120 -19.30 -13.64 -5.86
CA PRO A 120 -18.39 -12.87 -4.99
C PRO A 120 -18.73 -12.93 -3.49
N PHE A 121 -19.99 -13.24 -3.18
CA PHE A 121 -20.51 -13.36 -1.82
C PHE A 121 -20.56 -14.82 -1.32
N MET A 122 -20.04 -15.79 -2.09
CA MET A 122 -19.96 -17.19 -1.66
C MET A 122 -18.71 -17.50 -0.82
N PRO A 123 -18.87 -18.25 0.28
CA PRO A 123 -17.74 -18.86 0.96
C PRO A 123 -16.94 -19.75 -0.01
N PRO A 124 -15.60 -19.67 0.01
CA PRO A 124 -14.76 -20.45 -0.91
C PRO A 124 -14.83 -21.95 -0.62
N GLY A 125 -14.80 -22.77 -1.67
CA GLY A 125 -14.67 -24.23 -1.57
C GLY A 125 -15.95 -25.01 -1.29
N LEU A 126 -17.13 -24.38 -1.39
CA LEU A 126 -18.42 -25.08 -1.29
C LEU A 126 -18.67 -25.97 -2.51
N SER A 127 -19.26 -27.15 -2.29
CA SER A 127 -19.87 -27.91 -3.39
C SER A 127 -21.09 -27.16 -3.94
N VAL A 128 -21.48 -27.48 -5.17
CA VAL A 128 -22.67 -26.89 -5.81
C VAL A 128 -23.93 -27.01 -4.93
N ALA A 129 -24.10 -28.15 -4.26
CA ALA A 129 -25.24 -28.39 -3.38
C ALA A 129 -25.23 -27.48 -2.14
N GLU A 130 -24.06 -27.30 -1.53
CA GLU A 130 -23.87 -26.43 -0.36
C GLU A 130 -23.99 -24.95 -0.73
N ALA A 131 -23.45 -24.55 -1.88
CA ALA A 131 -23.56 -23.18 -2.37
C ALA A 131 -25.03 -22.83 -2.69
N ARG A 132 -25.79 -23.76 -3.30
CA ARG A 132 -27.24 -23.57 -3.50
C ARG A 132 -28.02 -23.56 -2.18
N ALA A 133 -27.60 -24.34 -1.18
CA ALA A 133 -28.21 -24.27 0.15
C ALA A 133 -27.93 -22.93 0.83
N PHE A 134 -26.71 -22.41 0.72
CA PHE A 134 -26.32 -21.10 1.24
C PHE A 134 -27.12 -19.98 0.61
N VAL A 135 -27.24 -19.94 -0.72
CA VAL A 135 -28.05 -18.93 -1.42
C VAL A 135 -29.51 -18.98 -0.98
N ARG A 136 -30.09 -20.17 -0.77
CA ARG A 136 -31.46 -20.31 -0.25
C ARG A 136 -31.61 -19.83 1.19
N GLN A 137 -30.64 -20.15 2.05
CA GLN A 137 -30.67 -19.81 3.47
C GLN A 137 -30.44 -18.31 3.72
N TYR A 138 -29.58 -17.68 2.92
CA TYR A 138 -29.16 -16.29 3.08
C TYR A 138 -29.68 -15.38 1.96
N GLN A 139 -30.72 -15.80 1.24
CA GLN A 139 -31.28 -15.08 0.10
C GLN A 139 -31.64 -13.64 0.47
N GLU A 140 -32.40 -13.43 1.55
CA GLU A 140 -32.81 -12.09 1.98
C GLU A 140 -31.64 -11.22 2.46
N PRO A 141 -30.70 -11.70 3.30
CA PRO A 141 -29.48 -10.95 3.62
C PRO A 141 -28.64 -10.55 2.39
N ILE A 142 -28.47 -11.46 1.42
CA ILE A 142 -27.73 -11.17 0.17
C ILE A 142 -28.49 -10.11 -0.64
N VAL A 143 -29.81 -10.26 -0.76
CA VAL A 143 -30.68 -9.26 -1.41
C VAL A 143 -30.59 -7.93 -0.66
N GLU A 144 -30.56 -7.89 0.67
CA GLU A 144 -30.41 -6.65 1.43
C GLU A 144 -29.06 -5.96 1.19
N VAL A 145 -27.96 -6.71 1.07
CA VAL A 145 -26.64 -6.14 0.71
C VAL A 145 -26.65 -5.61 -0.73
N MET A 146 -27.25 -6.34 -1.67
CA MET A 146 -27.42 -5.90 -3.05
C MET A 146 -28.34 -4.67 -3.14
N MET A 147 -29.41 -4.64 -2.34
CA MET A 147 -30.34 -3.53 -2.22
C MET A 147 -29.70 -2.33 -1.49
N ALA A 148 -28.79 -2.55 -0.56
CA ALA A 148 -28.00 -1.49 0.10
C ALA A 148 -27.05 -0.83 -0.90
N GLY A 149 -26.42 -1.62 -1.78
CA GLY A 149 -25.67 -1.10 -2.94
C GLY A 149 -26.56 -0.40 -3.97
N GLN A 150 -27.88 -0.67 -3.96
CA GLN A 150 -28.89 -0.01 -4.79
C GLN A 150 -29.57 1.20 -4.12
N LYS A 151 -29.42 1.38 -2.80
CA LYS A 151 -30.26 2.28 -1.99
C LYS A 151 -30.00 3.78 -2.20
N ARG A 152 -29.44 4.15 -3.35
CA ARG A 152 -29.41 5.53 -3.86
C ARG A 152 -29.72 5.55 -5.35
N THR A 153 -30.99 5.34 -5.66
CA THR A 153 -31.60 5.87 -6.89
C THR A 153 -32.16 7.26 -6.60
N ASP A 154 -31.33 8.17 -6.11
CA ASP A 154 -31.68 9.58 -6.06
C ASP A 154 -31.10 10.25 -7.31
N GLN A 155 -31.80 11.24 -7.83
CA GLN A 155 -31.23 12.11 -8.86
C GLN A 155 -29.87 12.63 -8.36
N PRO A 156 -28.82 12.69 -9.20
CA PRO A 156 -27.54 13.22 -8.78
C PRO A 156 -27.74 14.61 -8.18
N SER A 157 -27.18 14.81 -6.98
CA SER A 157 -27.25 16.09 -6.28
C SER A 157 -26.68 17.22 -7.15
N VAL A 158 -27.08 18.46 -6.87
CA VAL A 158 -26.53 19.64 -7.54
C VAL A 158 -24.99 19.65 -7.50
N GLU A 159 -24.38 19.22 -6.40
CA GLU A 159 -22.91 19.17 -6.28
C GLU A 159 -22.29 18.06 -7.15
N GLN A 160 -22.91 16.88 -7.25
CA GLN A 160 -22.46 15.82 -8.16
C GLN A 160 -22.56 16.24 -9.62
N ILE A 161 -23.64 16.92 -10.01
CA ILE A 161 -23.81 17.48 -11.36
C ILE A 161 -22.72 18.52 -11.64
N MET A 162 -22.49 19.44 -10.70
CA MET A 162 -21.47 20.47 -10.86
C MET A 162 -20.04 19.89 -10.89
N TYR A 163 -19.76 18.85 -10.11
CA TYR A 163 -18.45 18.20 -10.10
C TYR A 163 -18.08 17.63 -11.47
N ARG A 164 -19.04 17.06 -12.22
CA ARG A 164 -18.81 16.57 -13.60
C ARG A 164 -18.31 17.67 -14.55
N ALA A 165 -18.67 18.93 -14.31
CA ALA A 165 -18.25 20.05 -15.15
C ALA A 165 -17.06 20.83 -14.57
N MET A 166 -16.82 20.74 -13.26
CA MET A 166 -15.78 21.52 -12.59
C MET A 166 -14.56 20.70 -12.18
N HIS A 167 -14.67 19.39 -12.07
CA HIS A 167 -13.63 18.48 -11.56
C HIS A 167 -13.13 18.87 -10.15
N THR A 168 -14.00 19.49 -9.36
CA THR A 168 -13.76 19.95 -7.98
C THR A 168 -15.10 20.22 -7.28
N PHE A 169 -15.08 20.26 -5.94
CA PHE A 169 -16.25 20.56 -5.12
C PHE A 169 -16.65 22.03 -5.12
N LEU A 170 -17.94 22.25 -4.87
CA LEU A 170 -18.48 23.60 -4.70
C LEU A 170 -17.94 24.21 -3.41
N PRO A 171 -17.67 25.53 -3.40
CA PRO A 171 -17.37 26.22 -2.16
C PRO A 171 -18.60 26.29 -1.25
N PRO A 172 -18.41 26.63 0.04
CA PRO A 172 -19.53 26.92 0.94
C PRO A 172 -20.43 28.02 0.38
N ASP A 173 -21.69 28.07 0.79
CA ASP A 173 -22.65 29.07 0.31
C ASP A 173 -22.16 30.50 0.54
N GLU A 174 -21.46 30.74 1.65
CA GLU A 174 -20.89 32.03 2.02
C GLU A 174 -19.79 32.50 1.05
N TYR A 175 -19.21 31.57 0.29
CA TYR A 175 -18.12 31.84 -0.66
C TYR A 175 -18.56 31.68 -2.13
N LEU A 176 -19.78 31.22 -2.42
CA LEU A 176 -20.27 31.09 -3.79
C LEU A 176 -20.25 32.43 -4.55
N GLY A 177 -20.52 33.54 -3.87
CA GLY A 177 -20.47 34.88 -4.48
C GLY A 177 -19.10 35.29 -5.02
N ARG A 178 -18.01 34.60 -4.63
CA ARG A 178 -16.67 34.78 -5.22
C ARG A 178 -16.53 34.12 -6.59
N HIS A 179 -17.53 33.33 -7.01
CA HIS A 179 -17.56 32.60 -8.26
C HIS A 179 -18.91 32.81 -8.97
N PRO A 180 -19.13 34.00 -9.59
CA PRO A 180 -20.44 34.39 -10.12
C PRO A 180 -21.03 33.41 -11.14
N ASP A 181 -20.19 32.78 -11.96
CA ASP A 181 -20.64 31.80 -12.97
C ASP A 181 -21.04 30.46 -12.32
N VAL A 182 -20.32 30.04 -11.28
CA VAL A 182 -20.65 28.85 -10.46
C VAL A 182 -21.94 29.09 -9.68
N GLU A 183 -22.09 30.27 -9.05
CA GLU A 183 -23.31 30.64 -8.32
C GLU A 183 -24.53 30.65 -9.25
N ARG A 184 -24.38 31.23 -10.46
CA ARG A 184 -25.44 31.22 -11.47
C ARG A 184 -25.82 29.79 -11.88
N ALA A 185 -24.84 28.90 -12.03
CA ALA A 185 -25.06 27.49 -12.34
C ALA A 185 -25.89 26.79 -11.26
N VAL A 186 -25.44 26.92 -10.01
CA VAL A 186 -26.10 26.32 -8.85
C VAL A 186 -27.53 26.82 -8.72
N ARG A 187 -27.77 28.13 -8.90
CA ARG A 187 -29.12 28.71 -8.87
C ARG A 187 -30.02 28.17 -9.99
N ARG A 188 -29.50 28.00 -11.21
CA ARG A 188 -30.26 27.44 -12.35
C ARG A 188 -30.63 25.97 -12.12
N LEU A 189 -29.70 25.17 -11.62
CA LEU A 189 -29.93 23.76 -11.28
C LEU A 189 -30.96 23.61 -10.17
N LYS A 190 -30.84 24.38 -9.08
CA LYS A 190 -31.82 24.40 -7.98
C LYS A 190 -33.21 24.85 -8.43
N ALA A 191 -33.30 25.69 -9.46
CA ALA A 191 -34.57 26.12 -10.05
C ALA A 191 -35.18 25.11 -11.05
N GLY A 192 -34.58 23.93 -11.23
CA GLY A 192 -35.07 22.87 -12.11
C GLY A 192 -34.96 23.17 -13.61
N LYS A 193 -34.30 24.27 -14.01
CA LYS A 193 -34.30 24.77 -15.40
C LYS A 193 -33.43 23.97 -16.37
N ASP A 194 -32.35 23.36 -15.88
CA ASP A 194 -31.43 22.55 -16.69
C ASP A 194 -31.37 21.07 -16.22
N LEU A 195 -32.11 20.72 -15.15
CA LEU A 195 -32.10 19.38 -14.54
C LEU A 195 -32.76 18.33 -15.46
N SER A 196 -33.83 18.71 -16.19
CA SER A 196 -34.52 17.82 -17.13
C SER A 196 -33.67 17.44 -18.34
N SER A 197 -32.83 18.35 -18.86
CA SER A 197 -31.88 18.09 -19.95
C SER A 197 -30.64 17.32 -19.48
N ALA A 198 -30.15 17.61 -18.27
CA ALA A 198 -29.00 16.97 -17.64
C ALA A 198 -29.22 15.48 -17.32
N LEU A 199 -30.45 15.11 -16.98
CA LEU A 199 -30.83 13.75 -16.57
C LEU A 199 -31.33 12.85 -17.72
N GLN A 200 -31.72 13.42 -18.88
CA GLN A 200 -32.29 12.67 -20.01
C GLN A 200 -31.28 11.97 -20.92
N GLN A 201 -29.97 12.22 -20.79
CA GLN A 201 -28.94 11.57 -21.62
C GLN A 201 -28.26 10.39 -20.92
N LYS A 202 -29.03 9.34 -20.63
CA LYS A 202 -28.50 7.98 -20.53
C LYS A 202 -28.46 7.39 -21.95
N ALA A 203 -27.36 7.55 -22.69
CA ALA A 203 -27.05 6.68 -23.84
C ALA A 203 -25.63 6.90 -24.41
N SER A 204 -24.81 5.84 -24.34
CA SER A 204 -23.57 5.58 -25.07
C SER A 204 -22.27 6.25 -24.59
N ASP A 205 -21.26 5.40 -24.38
CA ASP A 205 -19.93 5.65 -23.82
C ASP A 205 -19.02 6.62 -24.60
N SER A 206 -19.53 7.31 -25.63
CA SER A 206 -18.73 8.16 -26.51
C SER A 206 -18.90 9.67 -26.32
N GLU A 207 -19.80 10.13 -25.44
CA GLU A 207 -20.04 11.57 -25.22
C GLU A 207 -19.89 11.95 -23.74
N ARG A 208 -18.65 12.00 -23.24
CA ARG A 208 -18.27 12.48 -21.89
C ARG A 208 -18.47 14.00 -21.66
N ARG A 209 -19.07 14.70 -22.63
CA ARG A 209 -19.57 16.08 -22.53
C ARG A 209 -21.00 15.94 -23.04
N PHE A 210 -22.07 16.20 -22.31
CA PHE A 210 -22.58 17.54 -22.06
C PHE A 210 -23.79 17.43 -21.12
N VAL A 211 -23.67 17.92 -19.88
CA VAL A 211 -24.80 18.00 -18.93
C VAL A 211 -25.43 19.41 -18.95
N PHE A 212 -24.76 20.40 -19.53
CA PHE A 212 -25.28 21.75 -19.78
C PHE A 212 -25.19 22.11 -21.26
N SER A 213 -25.85 23.20 -21.68
CA SER A 213 -25.62 23.77 -23.00
C SER A 213 -24.12 24.01 -23.22
N SER A 214 -23.62 23.71 -24.41
CA SER A 214 -22.18 23.69 -24.70
C SER A 214 -21.45 24.97 -24.26
N HIS A 215 -22.11 26.12 -24.40
CA HIS A 215 -21.59 27.41 -23.98
C HIS A 215 -21.42 27.55 -22.45
N PHE A 216 -22.32 26.99 -21.65
CA PHE A 216 -22.29 27.13 -20.19
C PHE A 216 -21.25 26.21 -19.54
N CYS A 217 -21.11 24.96 -20.02
CA CYS A 217 -19.99 24.09 -19.64
C CYS A 217 -18.65 24.76 -19.92
N VAL A 218 -18.50 25.38 -21.10
CA VAL A 218 -17.26 26.06 -21.51
C VAL A 218 -16.94 27.24 -20.59
N GLN A 219 -17.95 27.97 -20.10
CA GLN A 219 -17.74 29.05 -19.13
C GLN A 219 -17.26 28.54 -17.78
N LEU A 220 -17.88 27.49 -17.24
CA LEU A 220 -17.47 26.88 -15.97
C LEU A 220 -16.07 26.25 -16.07
N GLU A 221 -15.79 25.55 -17.16
CA GLU A 221 -14.48 24.97 -17.44
C GLU A 221 -13.41 26.08 -17.51
N ARG A 222 -13.68 27.16 -18.26
CA ARG A 222 -12.75 28.29 -18.35
C ARG A 222 -12.53 28.93 -16.99
N HIS A 223 -13.59 29.14 -16.21
CA HIS A 223 -13.53 29.68 -14.86
C HIS A 223 -12.61 28.82 -13.96
N VAL A 224 -12.82 27.50 -13.93
CA VAL A 224 -11.96 26.58 -13.17
C VAL A 224 -10.51 26.63 -13.66
N LYS A 225 -10.27 26.54 -14.98
CA LYS A 225 -8.93 26.56 -15.55
C LYS A 225 -8.14 27.84 -15.27
N CYS A 226 -8.82 28.97 -15.11
CA CYS A 226 -8.18 30.26 -14.82
C CYS A 226 -8.02 30.53 -13.32
N ASP A 227 -9.06 30.26 -12.53
CA ASP A 227 -9.17 30.76 -11.16
C ASP A 227 -8.82 29.71 -10.10
N PHE A 228 -8.79 28.44 -10.47
CA PHE A 228 -8.41 27.36 -9.56
C PHE A 228 -6.91 27.07 -9.70
N ARG A 229 -6.38 26.39 -8.69
CA ARG A 229 -4.99 25.92 -8.62
C ARG A 229 -4.99 24.41 -8.42
N LYS A 230 -3.93 23.77 -8.89
CA LYS A 230 -3.70 22.35 -8.64
C LYS A 230 -3.52 22.11 -7.15
N ASN A 231 -4.16 21.06 -6.66
CA ASN A 231 -3.99 20.64 -5.29
C ASN A 231 -2.66 19.88 -5.14
N VAL A 232 -1.66 20.54 -4.56
CA VAL A 232 -0.32 19.97 -4.38
C VAL A 232 -0.28 18.82 -3.38
N THR A 233 -1.28 18.66 -2.50
CA THR A 233 -1.31 17.57 -1.51
C THR A 233 -1.60 16.20 -2.12
N PHE A 234 -1.99 16.15 -3.40
CA PHE A 234 -2.14 14.92 -4.18
C PHE A 234 -0.88 14.57 -4.98
N LEU A 235 0.17 15.38 -4.85
CA LEU A 235 1.39 15.26 -5.64
C LEU A 235 2.57 14.95 -4.72
N ASP A 236 3.45 14.09 -5.21
CA ASP A 236 4.77 13.82 -4.65
C ASP A 236 5.76 13.56 -5.79
N ASP A 237 7.04 13.81 -5.54
CA ASP A 237 8.10 13.69 -6.54
C ASP A 237 8.57 12.25 -6.74
N GLU A 238 8.39 11.38 -5.76
CA GLU A 238 8.85 9.98 -5.74
C GLU A 238 7.93 9.02 -6.50
N TYR A 239 6.61 9.22 -6.45
CA TYR A 239 5.59 8.31 -6.96
C TYR A 239 4.72 8.98 -8.02
N VAL A 240 3.96 10.01 -7.66
CA VAL A 240 2.98 10.64 -8.56
C VAL A 240 3.64 11.31 -9.76
N GLU A 241 4.80 11.92 -9.59
CA GLU A 241 5.55 12.54 -10.69
C GLU A 241 6.74 11.71 -11.19
N HIS A 242 6.84 10.44 -10.78
CA HIS A 242 7.88 9.54 -11.24
C HIS A 242 7.73 9.24 -12.74
N PRO A 243 8.81 9.22 -13.54
CA PRO A 243 8.71 8.99 -14.99
C PRO A 243 8.04 7.67 -15.40
N LEU A 244 8.08 6.66 -14.53
CA LEU A 244 7.39 5.38 -14.75
C LEU A 244 5.88 5.51 -14.75
N TRP A 245 5.39 6.22 -13.74
CA TRP A 245 3.98 6.36 -13.38
C TRP A 245 3.33 7.52 -14.12
N ASN A 246 4.14 8.49 -14.54
CA ASN A 246 3.71 9.71 -15.16
C ASN A 246 4.44 9.96 -16.49
N ARG A 247 4.22 9.05 -17.45
CA ARG A 247 4.83 9.12 -18.79
C ARG A 247 4.37 10.32 -19.61
N THR A 248 3.15 10.80 -19.37
CA THR A 248 2.54 11.93 -20.07
C THR A 248 2.91 13.28 -19.43
N GLY A 249 3.54 13.26 -18.25
CA GLY A 249 3.79 14.44 -17.43
C GLY A 249 2.54 14.98 -16.72
N VAL A 250 1.42 14.25 -16.73
CA VAL A 250 0.23 14.50 -15.89
C VAL A 250 -0.21 13.19 -15.21
N PRO A 251 -0.31 13.15 -13.87
CA PRO A 251 -0.83 11.98 -13.17
C PRO A 251 -2.32 11.77 -13.48
N GLN A 252 -2.73 10.52 -13.64
CA GLN A 252 -4.12 10.13 -13.84
C GLN A 252 -4.73 9.72 -12.49
N PHE A 253 -5.77 10.44 -12.07
CA PHE A 253 -6.48 10.19 -10.82
C PHE A 253 -7.87 9.63 -11.13
N HIS A 254 -8.07 8.34 -10.84
CA HIS A 254 -9.38 7.70 -10.81
C HIS A 254 -9.90 7.73 -9.37
N LEU A 255 -10.61 8.80 -9.03
CA LEU A 255 -11.12 9.00 -7.66
C LEU A 255 -12.62 8.73 -7.61
N ALA A 256 -13.09 8.22 -6.48
CA ALA A 256 -14.47 8.29 -6.05
C ALA A 256 -14.63 9.51 -5.11
N PRO A 257 -14.70 10.74 -5.63
CA PRO A 257 -14.47 11.95 -4.84
C PRO A 257 -15.49 12.11 -3.70
N PHE A 258 -16.71 11.57 -3.83
CA PHE A 258 -17.75 11.69 -2.82
C PHE A 258 -17.66 10.63 -1.70
N GLU A 259 -17.14 9.43 -2.00
CA GLU A 259 -17.12 8.28 -1.08
C GLU A 259 -16.41 8.59 0.25
N SER A 260 -15.25 9.25 0.18
CA SER A 260 -14.51 9.64 1.39
C SER A 260 -15.31 10.55 2.32
N TYR A 261 -16.17 11.41 1.77
CA TYR A 261 -16.98 12.33 2.58
C TYR A 261 -18.28 11.70 3.06
N GLU A 262 -18.78 10.70 2.34
CA GLU A 262 -19.85 9.83 2.83
C GLU A 262 -19.38 9.08 4.07
N HIS A 263 -18.16 8.55 4.08
CA HIS A 263 -17.56 7.96 5.28
C HIS A 263 -17.40 8.97 6.43
N PHE A 264 -17.05 10.23 6.15
CA PHE A 264 -17.03 11.28 7.19
C PHE A 264 -18.43 11.54 7.75
N ALA A 265 -19.46 11.57 6.89
CA ALA A 265 -20.84 11.75 7.31
C ALA A 265 -21.33 10.57 8.16
N ASP A 266 -21.03 9.34 7.73
CA ASP A 266 -21.36 8.12 8.45
C ASP A 266 -20.70 8.10 9.83
N PHE A 267 -19.38 8.33 9.88
CA PHE A 267 -18.67 8.42 11.16
C PHE A 267 -19.25 9.50 12.08
N SER A 268 -19.56 10.67 11.52
CA SER A 268 -20.11 11.79 12.28
C SER A 268 -21.49 11.47 12.86
N ARG A 269 -22.33 10.76 12.11
CA ARG A 269 -23.64 10.27 12.54
C ARG A 269 -23.47 9.23 13.65
N ASP A 270 -22.63 8.23 13.42
CA ASP A 270 -22.46 7.09 14.29
C ASP A 270 -21.82 7.49 15.64
N CYS A 271 -20.95 8.50 15.63
CA CYS A 271 -20.38 9.10 16.83
C CYS A 271 -21.28 10.15 17.49
N GLY A 272 -22.46 10.44 16.94
CA GLY A 272 -23.39 11.43 17.48
C GLY A 272 -22.84 12.86 17.50
N LEU A 273 -21.96 13.22 16.54
CA LEU A 273 -21.37 14.55 16.50
C LEU A 273 -22.46 15.62 16.26
N PRO A 274 -22.34 16.82 16.86
CA PRO A 274 -23.26 17.92 16.57
C PRO A 274 -23.29 18.24 15.08
N GLY A 275 -24.47 18.18 14.47
CA GLY A 275 -24.63 18.32 13.03
C GLY A 275 -24.44 17.04 12.22
N GLY A 276 -24.13 15.89 12.84
CA GLY A 276 -23.96 14.58 12.20
C GLY A 276 -25.26 13.80 11.90
N GLY A 277 -26.41 14.20 12.46
CA GLY A 277 -27.70 13.52 12.23
C GLY A 277 -28.16 13.56 10.76
N ALA A 278 -29.24 12.86 10.39
CA ALA A 278 -29.79 12.94 9.03
C ALA A 278 -30.28 14.38 8.76
N ALA A 279 -29.53 15.17 7.98
CA ALA A 279 -30.24 16.19 7.21
C ALA A 279 -31.07 15.41 6.20
N GLY A 280 -32.30 15.88 5.91
CA GLY A 280 -33.13 15.29 4.86
C GLY A 280 -32.28 15.00 3.61
N GLU A 281 -32.53 13.84 3.01
CA GLU A 281 -31.69 13.09 2.07
C GLU A 281 -31.16 13.84 0.83
N ASP A 282 -31.38 15.15 0.68
CA ASP A 282 -31.13 15.87 -0.57
C ASP A 282 -30.27 17.15 -0.43
N GLY A 283 -29.64 17.41 0.73
CA GLY A 283 -29.15 18.77 1.05
C GLY A 283 -27.68 18.99 1.44
N ARG A 284 -26.94 17.97 1.90
CA ARG A 284 -25.61 18.23 2.48
C ARG A 284 -24.54 18.34 1.42
N ARG A 285 -23.85 19.48 1.41
CA ARG A 285 -22.62 19.63 0.62
C ARG A 285 -21.47 18.88 1.25
N VAL A 286 -20.51 18.47 0.41
CA VAL A 286 -19.25 17.87 0.81
C VAL A 286 -18.50 18.71 1.86
N TYR A 287 -18.59 20.03 1.76
CA TYR A 287 -18.02 20.95 2.75
C TYR A 287 -18.60 20.75 4.16
N GLN A 288 -19.92 20.60 4.27
CA GLN A 288 -20.59 20.43 5.57
C GLN A 288 -20.22 19.10 6.21
N MET A 289 -20.18 18.02 5.41
CA MET A 289 -19.75 16.70 5.87
C MET A 289 -18.32 16.75 6.43
N ALA A 290 -17.41 17.37 5.67
CA ALA A 290 -16.03 17.55 6.11
C ALA A 290 -15.91 18.45 7.34
N SER A 291 -16.68 19.55 7.43
CA SER A 291 -16.63 20.46 8.58
C SER A 291 -17.03 19.76 9.86
N VAL A 292 -18.18 19.07 9.88
CA VAL A 292 -18.67 18.34 11.07
C VAL A 292 -17.62 17.35 11.56
N PHE A 293 -17.02 16.58 10.65
CA PHE A 293 -15.97 15.62 11.00
C PHE A 293 -14.73 16.31 11.58
N PHE A 294 -14.15 17.28 10.87
CA PHE A 294 -12.91 17.94 11.31
C PHE A 294 -13.10 18.83 12.54
N ASP A 295 -14.29 19.41 12.75
CA ASP A 295 -14.65 20.11 13.98
C ASP A 295 -14.69 19.12 15.16
N GLY A 296 -15.26 17.93 14.95
CA GLY A 296 -15.21 16.82 15.89
C GLY A 296 -13.76 16.42 16.23
N VAL A 297 -12.91 16.22 15.23
CA VAL A 297 -11.49 15.90 15.40
C VAL A 297 -10.76 17.00 16.19
N ALA A 298 -10.96 18.27 15.83
CA ALA A 298 -10.32 19.40 16.51
C ALA A 298 -10.77 19.51 17.98
N ASN A 299 -12.05 19.30 18.25
CA ASN A 299 -12.59 19.30 19.63
C ASN A 299 -12.06 18.11 20.44
N ALA A 300 -11.97 16.92 19.83
CA ALA A 300 -11.39 15.74 20.47
C ALA A 300 -9.93 15.99 20.84
N LEU A 301 -9.11 16.47 19.89
CA LEU A 301 -7.70 16.80 20.14
C LEU A 301 -7.54 17.84 21.25
N LYS A 302 -8.33 18.91 21.26
CA LYS A 302 -8.30 19.90 22.35
C LYS A 302 -8.65 19.29 23.72
N THR A 303 -9.52 18.30 23.74
CA THR A 303 -9.93 17.61 24.97
C THR A 303 -8.84 16.66 25.49
N VAL A 304 -8.12 16.00 24.58
CA VAL A 304 -7.12 14.96 24.95
C VAL A 304 -5.67 15.41 24.84
N GLN A 305 -5.38 16.65 24.45
CA GLN A 305 -4.02 17.14 24.19
C GLN A 305 -3.05 17.04 25.39
N GLU A 306 -3.56 17.00 26.63
CA GLU A 306 -2.73 16.78 27.83
C GLU A 306 -2.47 15.29 28.11
N HIS A 307 -3.14 14.40 27.38
CA HIS A 307 -3.12 12.95 27.55
C HIS A 307 -2.63 12.18 26.32
N VAL A 308 -2.43 12.87 25.19
CA VAL A 308 -2.05 12.27 23.92
C VAL A 308 -0.85 13.01 23.35
N VAL A 309 0.12 12.23 22.86
CA VAL A 309 1.22 12.72 22.03
C VAL A 309 1.13 12.03 20.67
N LEU A 310 1.12 12.83 19.61
CA LEU A 310 1.27 12.36 18.24
C LEU A 310 2.74 12.39 17.86
N GLU A 311 3.32 11.21 17.64
CA GLU A 311 4.70 11.04 17.21
C GLU A 311 4.75 10.80 15.70
N PHE A 312 5.49 11.64 14.98
CA PHE A 312 5.75 11.50 13.55
C PHE A 312 7.18 11.01 13.31
N VAL A 313 7.29 9.83 12.69
CA VAL A 313 8.56 9.20 12.30
C VAL A 313 8.50 8.84 10.82
N ALA A 314 9.42 9.38 10.03
CA ALA A 314 9.61 9.03 8.64
C ALA A 314 10.60 7.86 8.54
N GLY A 315 10.16 6.75 7.96
CA GLY A 315 11.04 5.59 7.73
C GLY A 315 10.28 4.30 7.44
N ASN A 316 11.04 3.23 7.20
CA ASN A 316 10.48 1.89 7.06
C ASN A 316 10.01 1.36 8.42
N LEU A 317 8.75 0.92 8.50
CA LEU A 317 8.12 0.44 9.73
C LEU A 317 9.03 -0.55 10.50
N THR A 318 9.45 -1.64 9.86
CA THR A 318 10.27 -2.67 10.48
C THR A 318 11.61 -2.13 11.00
N GLN A 319 12.26 -1.25 10.25
CA GLN A 319 13.52 -0.63 10.70
C GLN A 319 13.31 0.31 11.89
N VAL A 320 12.27 1.14 11.87
CA VAL A 320 11.92 2.06 12.96
C VAL A 320 11.65 1.27 14.24
N LEU A 321 10.85 0.22 14.15
CA LEU A 321 10.52 -0.64 15.29
C LEU A 321 11.75 -1.39 15.84
N VAL A 322 12.63 -1.89 14.97
CA VAL A 322 13.90 -2.50 15.40
C VAL A 322 14.79 -1.48 16.11
N LYS A 323 14.92 -0.26 15.59
CA LYS A 323 15.71 0.81 16.23
C LYS A 323 15.16 1.14 17.62
N MET A 324 13.83 1.29 17.74
CA MET A 324 13.16 1.52 19.02
C MET A 324 13.37 0.37 20.03
N ARG A 325 13.43 -0.88 19.56
CA ARG A 325 13.60 -2.06 20.42
C ARG A 325 15.03 -2.19 20.97
N TYR A 326 16.03 -1.82 20.18
CA TYR A 326 17.44 -1.99 20.52
C TYR A 326 18.13 -0.69 20.94
N ASP A 327 17.37 0.37 21.22
CA ASP A 327 17.88 1.67 21.65
C ASP A 327 18.93 2.26 20.68
N ALA A 328 18.71 2.02 19.39
CA ALA A 328 19.56 2.53 18.32
C ALA A 328 19.09 3.90 17.79
N ASP A 329 18.06 4.49 18.39
CA ASP A 329 17.63 5.87 18.13
C ASP A 329 17.87 6.71 19.40
N GLU A 330 19.04 7.36 19.44
CA GLU A 330 19.45 8.23 20.55
C GLU A 330 18.65 9.55 20.60
N THR A 331 17.88 9.86 19.55
CA THR A 331 17.17 11.14 19.43
C THR A 331 15.74 11.08 19.97
N ARG A 332 15.19 9.88 20.20
CA ARG A 332 13.83 9.69 20.70
C ARG A 332 13.76 9.92 22.22
N PRO A 333 12.77 10.67 22.74
CA PRO A 333 12.69 10.95 24.17
C PRO A 333 12.59 9.66 24.99
N SER A 334 13.39 9.57 26.05
CA SER A 334 13.49 8.36 26.89
C SER A 334 12.17 7.95 27.55
N GLY A 335 11.26 8.91 27.77
CA GLY A 335 9.92 8.67 28.33
C GLY A 335 8.90 8.12 27.34
N PHE A 336 9.20 8.08 26.04
CA PHE A 336 8.24 7.58 25.05
C PHE A 336 8.12 6.06 25.12
N PRO A 337 6.90 5.50 24.91
CA PRO A 337 6.68 4.08 25.00
C PRO A 337 7.49 3.33 23.93
N LYS A 338 8.12 2.23 24.33
CA LYS A 338 8.79 1.27 23.42
C LYS A 338 7.97 0.00 23.22
N LEU A 339 6.98 -0.21 24.10
CA LEU A 339 6.05 -1.32 24.08
C LEU A 339 4.62 -0.78 24.01
N TYR A 340 3.77 -1.46 23.23
CA TYR A 340 2.43 -1.00 22.91
C TYR A 340 1.39 -2.01 23.38
N THR A 341 0.24 -1.53 23.85
CA THR A 341 -0.92 -2.37 24.13
C THR A 341 -1.67 -2.71 22.83
N ARG A 342 -1.72 -1.78 21.87
CA ARG A 342 -2.41 -2.00 20.59
C ARG A 342 -1.60 -1.42 19.45
N ALA A 343 -1.55 -2.14 18.34
CA ALA A 343 -1.02 -1.65 17.08
C ALA A 343 -1.99 -2.02 15.94
N TRP A 344 -2.27 -1.08 15.05
CA TRP A 344 -3.05 -1.31 13.83
C TRP A 344 -2.16 -1.03 12.63
N LEU A 345 -1.98 -2.04 11.78
CA LEU A 345 -1.08 -1.97 10.62
C LEU A 345 -1.82 -1.76 9.31
N SER A 346 -3.15 -1.64 9.31
CA SER A 346 -3.94 -1.72 8.08
C SER A 346 -3.53 -2.95 7.27
N ASN A 347 -3.23 -2.79 5.97
CA ASN A 347 -2.79 -3.85 5.07
C ASN A 347 -1.28 -3.84 4.84
N VAL A 348 -0.49 -3.17 5.69
CA VAL A 348 0.98 -3.15 5.59
C VAL A 348 1.59 -4.56 5.46
N PRO A 349 1.12 -5.59 6.21
CA PRO A 349 1.67 -6.94 6.10
C PRO A 349 1.58 -7.55 4.70
N ASP A 350 0.62 -7.15 3.86
CA ASP A 350 0.54 -7.59 2.45
C ASP A 350 1.78 -7.20 1.65
N TYR A 351 2.50 -6.16 2.10
CA TYR A 351 3.71 -5.63 1.47
C TYR A 351 5.00 -6.08 2.16
N THR A 352 4.96 -6.46 3.44
CA THR A 352 6.15 -6.67 4.28
C THR A 352 6.43 -8.13 4.65
N HIS A 353 5.68 -9.11 4.10
CA HIS A 353 5.80 -10.57 4.31
C HIS A 353 4.83 -11.18 5.34
N GLY A 354 3.64 -10.61 5.47
CA GLY A 354 2.49 -11.18 6.18
C GLY A 354 2.76 -11.53 7.63
N THR A 355 2.19 -12.65 8.09
CA THR A 355 2.24 -13.11 9.48
C THR A 355 3.66 -13.29 10.03
N MET A 356 4.63 -13.66 9.18
CA MET A 356 6.03 -13.81 9.58
C MET A 356 6.63 -12.45 10.00
N ASP A 357 6.37 -11.39 9.24
CA ASP A 357 6.88 -10.04 9.55
C ASP A 357 6.31 -9.52 10.88
N ILE A 358 5.01 -9.76 11.10
CA ILE A 358 4.32 -9.44 12.35
C ILE A 358 5.00 -10.14 13.53
N ALA A 359 5.22 -11.45 13.44
CA ALA A 359 5.81 -12.24 14.52
C ALA A 359 7.24 -11.81 14.89
N LEU A 360 8.05 -11.43 13.89
CA LEU A 360 9.46 -11.08 14.09
C LEU A 360 9.65 -9.65 14.60
N TYR A 361 8.90 -8.70 14.02
CA TYR A 361 9.20 -7.28 14.17
C TYR A 361 8.13 -6.51 14.93
N MET A 362 6.87 -6.94 14.91
CA MET A 362 5.77 -6.20 15.53
C MET A 362 5.42 -6.78 16.91
N ALA A 363 5.12 -8.08 16.97
CA ALA A 363 4.68 -8.76 18.19
C ALA A 363 5.65 -8.60 19.38
N PRO A 364 6.99 -8.61 19.21
CA PRO A 364 7.89 -8.43 20.35
C PRO A 364 8.00 -6.98 20.85
N GLN A 365 7.24 -6.04 20.29
CA GLN A 365 7.01 -4.71 20.85
C GLN A 365 5.66 -4.57 21.55
N LEU A 366 4.98 -5.68 21.82
CA LEU A 366 3.77 -5.65 22.63
C LEU A 366 4.11 -5.71 24.12
N GLN A 367 3.28 -5.03 24.91
CA GLN A 367 3.28 -5.21 26.36
C GLN A 367 2.91 -6.67 26.70
N GLN A 368 3.44 -7.19 27.79
CA GLN A 368 3.12 -8.55 28.26
C GLN A 368 1.77 -8.58 28.99
N GLN A 369 0.69 -8.35 28.23
CA GLN A 369 -0.69 -8.35 28.73
C GLN A 369 -1.61 -9.16 27.81
N PRO A 370 -2.65 -9.83 28.34
CA PRO A 370 -3.61 -10.61 27.53
C PRO A 370 -4.33 -9.81 26.44
N GLU A 371 -4.54 -8.51 26.67
CA GLU A 371 -5.22 -7.61 25.74
C GLU A 371 -4.28 -7.06 24.67
N ALA A 372 -2.96 -7.25 24.84
CA ALA A 372 -1.98 -6.67 23.95
C ALA A 372 -1.93 -7.42 22.61
N ALA A 373 -2.15 -6.70 21.51
CA ALA A 373 -2.18 -7.27 20.16
C ALA A 373 -1.79 -6.27 19.08
N VAL A 374 -1.21 -6.79 18.01
CA VAL A 374 -1.08 -6.11 16.73
C VAL A 374 -2.10 -6.69 15.75
N ALA A 375 -2.82 -5.82 15.07
CA ALA A 375 -3.89 -6.17 14.15
C ALA A 375 -3.65 -5.61 12.75
N CYS A 376 -4.13 -6.34 11.75
CA CYS A 376 -4.05 -5.99 10.33
C CYS A 376 -5.18 -6.64 9.53
N ASN A 377 -5.36 -6.19 8.30
CA ASN A 377 -6.24 -6.81 7.31
C ASN A 377 -5.45 -7.15 6.03
N CYS A 378 -5.95 -8.11 5.25
CA CYS A 378 -5.45 -8.40 3.91
C CYS A 378 -6.38 -7.75 2.88
N LEU A 379 -5.89 -6.71 2.19
CA LEU A 379 -6.65 -5.93 1.20
C LEU A 379 -6.01 -5.92 -0.19
N LEU A 380 -4.69 -6.13 -0.29
CA LEU A 380 -3.99 -6.08 -1.57
C LEU A 380 -4.28 -7.31 -2.43
N ASN A 381 -4.32 -8.47 -1.79
CA ASN A 381 -4.38 -9.77 -2.46
C ASN A 381 -5.36 -10.72 -1.77
N SER A 382 -6.46 -10.19 -1.22
CA SER A 382 -7.52 -10.97 -0.56
C SER A 382 -7.95 -12.18 -1.37
N ASP A 383 -8.12 -11.98 -2.67
CA ASP A 383 -8.66 -13.00 -3.58
C ASP A 383 -7.61 -14.05 -3.99
N ALA A 384 -6.35 -13.87 -3.58
CA ALA A 384 -5.30 -14.84 -3.84
C ALA A 384 -5.42 -16.09 -2.95
N TRP A 385 -6.14 -15.97 -1.83
CA TRP A 385 -6.19 -16.94 -0.74
C TRP A 385 -7.52 -17.68 -0.72
N LYS A 386 -7.46 -19.00 -0.54
CA LYS A 386 -8.62 -19.83 -0.27
C LYS A 386 -9.19 -19.55 1.12
N ASP A 387 -8.33 -19.37 2.12
CA ASP A 387 -8.71 -19.15 3.51
C ASP A 387 -7.54 -18.52 4.31
N ASP A 388 -7.79 -18.15 5.56
CA ASP A 388 -6.80 -17.57 6.47
C ASP A 388 -5.62 -18.50 6.79
N GLU A 389 -5.84 -19.82 6.72
CA GLU A 389 -4.78 -20.80 6.93
C GLU A 389 -3.79 -20.78 5.76
N GLU A 390 -4.28 -20.68 4.52
CA GLU A 390 -3.41 -20.51 3.35
C GLU A 390 -2.62 -19.20 3.41
N PHE A 391 -3.27 -18.09 3.81
CA PHE A 391 -2.58 -16.81 4.04
C PHE A 391 -1.41 -16.97 5.02
N CYS A 392 -1.67 -17.52 6.21
CA CYS A 392 -0.63 -17.74 7.21
C CYS A 392 0.46 -18.70 6.71
N HIS A 393 0.06 -19.81 6.10
CA HIS A 393 0.97 -20.83 5.61
C HIS A 393 1.92 -20.30 4.53
N ASN A 394 1.43 -19.50 3.60
CA ASN A 394 2.26 -18.95 2.54
C ASN A 394 3.43 -18.11 3.08
N TYR A 395 3.18 -17.30 4.11
CA TYR A 395 4.22 -16.43 4.67
C TYR A 395 5.10 -17.11 5.72
N THR A 396 4.60 -18.13 6.42
CA THR A 396 5.28 -18.74 7.58
C THR A 396 5.69 -20.19 7.39
N PHE A 397 5.12 -20.91 6.43
CA PHE A 397 5.14 -22.37 6.32
C PHE A 397 4.57 -23.09 7.55
N LEU A 398 3.71 -22.41 8.32
CA LEU A 398 3.02 -22.95 9.49
C LEU A 398 1.51 -22.79 9.32
N LYS A 399 0.75 -23.67 9.97
CA LYS A 399 -0.66 -23.42 10.25
C LYS A 399 -0.78 -22.42 11.39
N LEU A 400 -1.90 -21.69 11.46
CA LEU A 400 -2.13 -20.72 12.55
C LEU A 400 -2.02 -21.37 13.94
N ALA A 401 -2.48 -22.61 14.07
CA ALA A 401 -2.38 -23.37 15.33
C ALA A 401 -0.93 -23.66 15.78
N ASP A 402 0.03 -23.69 14.85
CA ASP A 402 1.45 -23.92 15.14
C ASP A 402 2.22 -22.62 15.43
N VAL A 403 1.69 -21.45 15.06
CA VAL A 403 2.34 -20.14 15.29
C VAL A 403 2.76 -19.95 16.76
N PRO A 404 1.95 -20.26 17.77
CA PRO A 404 2.37 -20.19 19.18
C PRO A 404 3.56 -21.05 19.55
N ARG A 405 3.67 -22.24 18.95
CA ARG A 405 4.69 -23.24 19.24
C ARG A 405 6.03 -22.91 18.59
N TYR A 406 6.02 -22.30 17.40
CA TYR A 406 7.24 -21.95 16.68
C TYR A 406 7.69 -20.52 16.91
N LEU A 407 6.76 -19.57 16.89
CA LEU A 407 7.09 -18.14 16.85
C LEU A 407 6.84 -17.43 18.18
N GLY A 408 6.33 -18.11 19.21
CA GLY A 408 6.07 -17.53 20.52
C GLY A 408 5.00 -16.42 20.49
N CYS A 409 4.05 -16.52 19.55
CA CYS A 409 2.99 -15.54 19.35
C CYS A 409 1.62 -16.17 19.65
N ARG A 410 0.70 -15.40 20.22
CA ARG A 410 -0.69 -15.82 20.43
C ARG A 410 -1.55 -15.39 19.25
N VAL A 411 -2.34 -16.28 18.69
CA VAL A 411 -3.36 -15.92 17.70
C VAL A 411 -4.61 -15.46 18.44
N VAL A 412 -4.97 -14.19 18.30
CA VAL A 412 -6.13 -13.57 18.98
C VAL A 412 -7.36 -13.61 18.08
N SER A 413 -7.17 -13.25 16.81
CA SER A 413 -8.14 -13.44 15.73
C SER A 413 -7.39 -14.01 14.54
N LYS A 414 -8.02 -14.93 13.81
CA LYS A 414 -7.43 -15.58 12.65
C LYS A 414 -7.84 -14.95 11.31
N GLU A 415 -8.81 -14.04 11.31
CA GLU A 415 -9.54 -13.60 10.12
C GLU A 415 -8.76 -12.55 9.32
N ALA A 416 -7.67 -12.94 8.66
CA ALA A 416 -6.84 -12.03 7.87
C ALA A 416 -7.54 -11.55 6.60
N VAL A 417 -8.23 -12.45 5.89
CA VAL A 417 -8.80 -12.17 4.57
C VAL A 417 -10.11 -11.41 4.72
N MET A 418 -10.15 -10.16 4.21
CA MET A 418 -11.33 -9.27 4.24
C MET A 418 -11.89 -8.94 5.64
N ALA A 419 -11.15 -9.26 6.71
CA ALA A 419 -11.53 -9.02 8.10
C ALA A 419 -10.30 -8.55 8.92
N VAL A 420 -10.17 -8.95 10.19
CA VAL A 420 -9.04 -8.55 11.06
C VAL A 420 -8.28 -9.75 11.64
N LEU A 421 -7.03 -9.93 11.19
CA LEU A 421 -6.03 -10.77 11.85
C LEU A 421 -5.49 -10.02 13.08
N ALA A 422 -5.39 -10.69 14.22
CA ALA A 422 -4.80 -10.12 15.43
C ALA A 422 -3.84 -11.11 16.09
N ILE A 423 -2.61 -10.67 16.31
CA ILE A 423 -1.52 -11.46 16.90
C ILE A 423 -1.03 -10.76 18.18
N GLY A 424 -0.96 -11.51 19.28
CA GLY A 424 -0.35 -11.08 20.54
C GLY A 424 1.02 -11.74 20.76
N SER A 425 1.76 -11.27 21.76
CA SER A 425 2.98 -11.95 22.23
C SER A 425 2.65 -12.96 23.34
N LEU A 426 3.42 -14.05 23.41
CA LEU A 426 3.45 -14.91 24.60
C LEU A 426 4.68 -14.55 25.46
N PRO A 427 4.64 -14.83 26.78
CA PRO A 427 5.83 -14.68 27.62
C PRO A 427 6.98 -15.54 27.10
N LEU A 428 8.17 -14.93 26.97
CA LEU A 428 9.38 -15.57 26.46
C LEU A 428 10.49 -15.56 27.53
N PRO A 429 11.36 -16.58 27.60
CA PRO A 429 11.33 -17.79 26.79
C PRO A 429 10.21 -18.75 27.21
N ARG A 430 9.74 -19.58 26.27
CA ARG A 430 8.76 -20.64 26.49
C ARG A 430 9.46 -21.92 26.94
N PRO A 431 8.79 -22.77 27.74
CA PRO A 431 9.31 -24.10 28.07
C PRO A 431 9.52 -24.94 26.82
N LEU A 432 10.65 -25.64 26.72
CA LEU A 432 10.99 -26.46 25.55
C LEU A 432 9.95 -27.55 25.25
N SER A 433 9.27 -28.05 26.28
CA SER A 433 8.17 -29.02 26.16
C SER A 433 6.93 -28.47 25.43
N GLU A 434 6.79 -27.14 25.35
CA GLU A 434 5.71 -26.46 24.65
C GLU A 434 6.12 -25.99 23.24
N LEU A 435 7.38 -26.21 22.86
CA LEU A 435 7.96 -25.80 21.58
C LEU A 435 8.02 -26.98 20.60
N ALA A 436 8.36 -26.68 19.35
CA ALA A 436 8.60 -27.73 18.37
C ALA A 436 9.84 -28.55 18.73
N SER A 437 9.79 -29.86 18.44
CA SER A 437 10.96 -30.71 18.63
C SER A 437 12.10 -30.27 17.70
N ARG A 438 13.33 -30.68 18.02
CA ARG A 438 14.52 -30.38 17.19
C ARG A 438 14.32 -30.77 15.73
N GLN A 439 13.73 -31.94 15.48
CA GLN A 439 13.50 -32.46 14.14
C GLN A 439 12.48 -31.63 13.36
N GLU A 440 11.37 -31.29 14.01
CA GLU A 440 10.34 -30.44 13.43
C GLU A 440 10.89 -29.04 13.12
N LEU A 441 11.60 -28.42 14.07
CA LEU A 441 12.24 -27.13 13.88
C LEU A 441 13.24 -27.15 12.72
N THR A 442 14.08 -28.18 12.64
CA THR A 442 15.06 -28.35 11.55
C THR A 442 14.37 -28.46 10.19
N THR A 443 13.30 -29.25 10.12
CA THR A 443 12.51 -29.43 8.90
C THR A 443 11.87 -28.11 8.46
N TRP A 444 11.24 -27.41 9.39
CA TRP A 444 10.61 -26.13 9.12
C TRP A 444 11.62 -25.04 8.72
N LEU A 445 12.73 -24.90 9.44
CA LEU A 445 13.80 -23.95 9.09
C LEU A 445 14.39 -24.22 7.71
N THR A 446 14.53 -25.50 7.33
CA THR A 446 14.98 -25.88 5.98
C THR A 446 14.02 -25.37 4.91
N ARG A 447 12.70 -25.58 5.09
CA ARG A 447 11.67 -25.08 4.16
C ARG A 447 11.68 -23.56 4.07
N VAL A 448 11.74 -22.88 5.21
CA VAL A 448 11.79 -21.40 5.27
C VAL A 448 13.03 -20.89 4.54
N LEU A 449 14.21 -21.46 4.81
CA LEU A 449 15.47 -21.07 4.18
C LEU A 449 15.43 -21.23 2.65
N LEU A 450 14.99 -22.40 2.19
CA LEU A 450 14.85 -22.67 0.76
C LEU A 450 13.90 -21.68 0.10
N ALA A 451 12.77 -21.36 0.73
CA ALA A 451 11.82 -20.38 0.20
C ALA A 451 12.36 -18.94 0.16
N LYS A 452 13.35 -18.57 0.99
CA LYS A 452 14.02 -17.26 0.90
C LYS A 452 15.05 -17.21 -0.23
N LEU A 453 15.63 -18.35 -0.59
CA LEU A 453 16.61 -18.48 -1.67
C LEU A 453 15.93 -18.65 -3.04
N VAL A 454 14.88 -19.46 -3.09
CA VAL A 454 14.05 -19.81 -4.25
C VAL A 454 12.60 -19.64 -3.84
N SER A 455 12.06 -18.45 -4.06
CA SER A 455 10.63 -18.23 -3.80
C SER A 455 9.78 -18.91 -4.86
N GLY A 456 8.57 -19.31 -4.45
CA GLY A 456 7.53 -19.67 -5.41
C GLY A 456 7.24 -18.50 -6.36
N ARG A 457 6.66 -18.82 -7.52
CA ARG A 457 6.24 -17.79 -8.47
C ARG A 457 4.98 -17.12 -7.97
N SER A 458 4.99 -15.79 -7.88
CA SER A 458 3.78 -15.03 -7.57
C SER A 458 2.76 -15.17 -8.70
N LYS A 459 1.48 -15.13 -8.35
CA LYS A 459 0.40 -14.90 -9.32
C LYS A 459 0.51 -13.48 -9.90
N GLU A 460 -0.11 -13.28 -11.06
CA GLU A 460 -0.30 -11.97 -11.67
C GLU A 460 -1.32 -11.13 -10.88
N PRO A 461 -1.35 -9.80 -11.04
CA PRO A 461 -2.41 -8.97 -10.48
C PRO A 461 -3.81 -9.42 -10.92
N PRO A 462 -4.85 -9.26 -10.07
CA PRO A 462 -4.80 -8.65 -8.72
C PRO A 462 -4.28 -9.61 -7.63
N PHE A 463 -4.06 -10.89 -7.93
CA PHE A 463 -3.72 -11.93 -6.94
C PHE A 463 -2.24 -11.96 -6.50
N LYS A 464 -1.51 -10.88 -6.75
CA LYS A 464 -0.06 -10.82 -6.59
C LYS A 464 0.35 -10.91 -5.12
N ILE A 465 1.29 -11.79 -4.80
CA ILE A 465 1.76 -12.04 -3.44
C ILE A 465 3.17 -11.48 -3.28
N ARG A 466 3.39 -10.59 -2.31
CA ARG A 466 4.69 -9.95 -2.08
C ARG A 466 5.42 -10.63 -0.92
N MET A 467 6.60 -11.17 -1.22
CA MET A 467 7.42 -11.90 -0.24
C MET A 467 8.82 -11.27 -0.08
N PRO A 468 8.95 -10.05 0.48
CA PRO A 468 10.23 -9.30 0.49
C PRO A 468 11.36 -9.93 1.32
N HIS A 469 11.06 -10.66 2.40
CA HIS A 469 12.10 -11.24 3.28
C HIS A 469 13.15 -12.03 2.49
N GLY A 470 14.41 -11.62 2.64
CA GLY A 470 15.60 -12.36 2.16
C GLY A 470 16.36 -13.00 3.31
N LEU A 471 17.66 -13.25 3.11
CA LEU A 471 18.52 -13.89 4.11
C LEU A 471 18.66 -13.08 5.40
N VAL A 472 18.63 -11.75 5.34
CA VAL A 472 18.67 -10.88 6.54
C VAL A 472 17.51 -11.21 7.49
N ALA A 473 16.30 -11.35 6.96
CA ALA A 473 15.13 -11.71 7.75
C ALA A 473 15.20 -13.16 8.28
N PHE A 474 15.87 -14.07 7.56
CA PHE A 474 16.12 -15.42 8.05
C PHE A 474 17.04 -15.43 9.29
N PHE A 475 18.11 -14.63 9.28
CA PHE A 475 18.96 -14.47 10.48
C PHE A 475 18.20 -13.80 11.63
N ALA A 476 17.36 -12.80 11.33
CA ALA A 476 16.47 -12.20 12.34
C ALA A 476 15.51 -13.25 12.94
N LEU A 477 15.00 -14.19 12.13
CA LEU A 477 14.22 -15.33 12.60
C LEU A 477 15.02 -16.22 13.55
N LEU A 478 16.26 -16.60 13.23
CA LEU A 478 17.08 -17.42 14.13
C LEU A 478 17.32 -16.73 15.48
N LEU A 479 17.59 -15.42 15.47
CA LEU A 479 17.73 -14.62 16.69
C LEU A 479 16.41 -14.57 17.49
N HIS A 480 15.28 -14.44 16.80
CA HIS A 480 13.96 -14.49 17.43
C HIS A 480 13.69 -15.87 18.06
N LEU A 481 13.98 -16.97 17.37
CA LEU A 481 13.77 -18.33 17.89
C LEU A 481 14.59 -18.61 19.15
N TYR A 482 15.81 -18.08 19.23
CA TYR A 482 16.59 -18.14 20.46
C TYR A 482 15.86 -17.44 21.63
N ARG A 483 15.27 -16.26 21.39
CA ARG A 483 14.44 -15.56 22.38
C ARG A 483 13.17 -16.34 22.73
N VAL A 484 12.55 -17.00 21.75
CA VAL A 484 11.37 -17.85 21.97
C VAL A 484 11.66 -18.99 22.95
N GLY A 485 12.91 -19.45 23.03
CA GLY A 485 13.33 -20.49 23.98
C GLY A 485 13.99 -21.70 23.33
N TYR A 486 14.20 -21.68 22.01
CA TYR A 486 14.91 -22.77 21.33
C TYR A 486 16.40 -22.79 21.72
N PRO A 487 16.98 -23.97 22.00
CA PRO A 487 18.39 -24.05 22.40
C PRO A 487 19.33 -23.50 21.32
N GLY A 488 20.24 -22.60 21.70
CA GLY A 488 21.19 -21.99 20.77
C GLY A 488 22.06 -23.00 20.01
N HIS A 489 22.41 -24.13 20.64
CA HIS A 489 23.15 -25.20 19.98
C HIS A 489 22.34 -25.90 18.87
N TRP A 490 21.00 -25.98 18.96
CA TRP A 490 20.17 -26.50 17.85
C TRP A 490 20.23 -25.57 16.64
N LEU A 491 20.14 -24.25 16.87
CA LEU A 491 20.17 -23.24 15.81
C LEU A 491 21.57 -23.16 15.17
N SER A 492 22.63 -23.24 15.98
CA SER A 492 24.01 -23.29 15.48
C SER A 492 24.29 -24.57 14.69
N ASP A 493 23.83 -25.72 15.18
CA ASP A 493 23.98 -26.99 14.46
C ASP A 493 23.22 -26.99 13.14
N PHE A 494 22.01 -26.41 13.09
CA PHE A 494 21.28 -26.21 11.83
C PHE A 494 22.12 -25.43 10.81
N LEU A 495 22.73 -24.32 11.21
CA LEU A 495 23.60 -23.52 10.33
C LEU A 495 24.88 -24.26 9.87
N LYS A 496 25.34 -25.28 10.61
CA LYS A 496 26.44 -26.14 10.18
C LYS A 496 26.00 -27.22 9.18
N CYS A 497 24.73 -27.63 9.26
CA CYS A 497 24.16 -28.75 8.50
C CYS A 497 23.37 -28.34 7.25
N VAL A 498 23.20 -27.04 6.99
CA VAL A 498 22.53 -26.58 5.76
C VAL A 498 23.28 -27.12 4.52
N PRO A 499 22.54 -27.54 3.47
CA PRO A 499 23.08 -28.30 2.34
C PRO A 499 24.10 -27.55 1.48
N PHE A 500 24.26 -26.25 1.72
CA PHE A 500 25.39 -25.46 1.25
C PHE A 500 26.17 -25.03 2.49
N SER A 501 27.49 -25.28 2.51
CA SER A 501 28.34 -24.81 3.60
C SER A 501 28.16 -23.29 3.73
N VAL A 502 27.71 -22.81 4.89
CA VAL A 502 27.87 -21.41 5.30
C VAL A 502 29.34 -21.24 5.68
N GLY A 503 30.22 -21.47 4.72
CA GLY A 503 31.63 -21.13 4.82
C GLY A 503 31.71 -19.63 4.62
N VAL A 504 32.24 -18.91 5.61
CA VAL A 504 32.65 -17.52 5.43
C VAL A 504 33.83 -17.55 4.47
N PRO A 505 33.67 -17.16 3.19
CA PRO A 505 34.79 -17.13 2.25
C PRO A 505 35.90 -16.25 2.83
N PRO A 506 37.19 -16.55 2.58
CA PRO A 506 38.31 -15.80 3.17
C PRO A 506 38.25 -14.28 2.92
N ASN A 507 37.56 -13.86 1.85
CA ASN A 507 37.40 -12.48 1.39
C ASN A 507 36.10 -11.79 1.88
N TRP A 508 35.37 -12.38 2.82
CA TRP A 508 34.24 -11.71 3.46
C TRP A 508 34.70 -10.62 4.42
N ALA A 509 33.86 -9.60 4.54
CA ALA A 509 34.03 -8.54 5.52
C ALA A 509 34.03 -9.15 6.93
N ARG A 510 35.05 -8.83 7.74
CA ARG A 510 35.16 -9.25 9.13
C ARG A 510 34.75 -8.15 10.10
N SER A 511 34.62 -6.94 9.59
CA SER A 511 34.23 -5.73 10.30
C SER A 511 33.39 -4.81 9.40
N ALA A 512 32.68 -3.87 10.01
CA ALA A 512 31.95 -2.85 9.26
C ALA A 512 32.88 -1.99 8.38
N SER A 513 34.12 -1.75 8.81
CA SER A 513 35.14 -1.01 8.05
C SER A 513 35.56 -1.72 6.75
N ASP A 514 35.41 -3.03 6.67
CA ASP A 514 35.70 -3.80 5.45
C ASP A 514 34.61 -3.65 4.39
N LEU A 515 33.45 -3.09 4.75
CA LEU A 515 32.35 -2.82 3.85
C LEU A 515 32.52 -1.44 3.21
N CYS A 516 32.00 -1.33 2.00
CA CYS A 516 31.76 -0.06 1.33
C CYS A 516 30.31 -0.01 0.84
N VAL A 517 29.77 1.20 0.77
CA VAL A 517 28.49 1.46 0.11
C VAL A 517 28.76 1.71 -1.37
N LEU A 518 28.10 0.94 -2.22
CA LEU A 518 28.17 1.09 -3.67
C LEU A 518 26.81 1.50 -4.21
N GLU A 519 26.86 2.31 -5.26
CA GLU A 519 25.69 2.70 -6.05
C GLU A 519 25.96 2.46 -7.53
N ALA A 520 24.94 2.03 -8.26
CA ALA A 520 24.98 1.90 -9.70
C ALA A 520 23.73 2.50 -10.32
N LYS A 521 23.93 3.33 -11.35
CA LYS A 521 22.84 3.78 -12.20
C LYS A 521 22.33 2.62 -13.05
N VAL A 522 21.05 2.34 -12.96
CA VAL A 522 20.40 1.24 -13.67
C VAL A 522 19.45 1.77 -14.74
N ARG A 523 19.09 0.92 -15.68
CA ARG A 523 18.03 1.17 -16.66
C ARG A 523 17.18 -0.08 -16.73
N PRO A 524 15.86 0.02 -16.97
CA PRO A 524 15.01 -1.15 -17.10
C PRO A 524 15.49 -2.07 -18.22
N ALA A 525 15.38 -3.37 -18.01
CA ALA A 525 15.61 -4.34 -19.07
C ALA A 525 14.58 -4.10 -20.20
N ARG A 526 14.99 -4.28 -21.47
CA ARG A 526 14.08 -4.14 -22.64
C ARG A 526 12.83 -5.03 -22.59
N ILE A 527 12.88 -6.10 -21.78
CA ILE A 527 11.84 -7.12 -21.63
C ILE A 527 10.92 -6.81 -20.44
N PHE A 528 11.33 -5.92 -19.53
CA PHE A 528 10.49 -5.48 -18.41
C PHE A 528 9.49 -4.46 -18.93
N SER A 529 8.40 -4.97 -19.49
CA SER A 529 7.20 -4.18 -19.72
C SER A 529 6.62 -3.88 -18.35
N THR A 530 6.71 -2.63 -17.92
CA THR A 530 5.78 -2.07 -16.94
C THR A 530 4.44 -2.03 -17.68
N ARG A 531 3.78 -3.18 -17.83
CA ARG A 531 2.43 -3.23 -18.38
C ARG A 531 1.59 -2.32 -17.51
N TRP A 532 0.71 -1.54 -18.13
CA TRP A 532 -0.20 -0.66 -17.41
C TRP A 532 -1.06 -1.45 -16.39
N GLU A 533 -1.22 -2.76 -16.62
CA GLU A 533 -1.90 -3.77 -15.77
C GLU A 533 -1.09 -4.25 -14.55
N ASP A 534 0.25 -4.16 -14.55
CA ASP A 534 1.10 -4.45 -13.37
C ASP A 534 2.19 -3.39 -13.22
N PRO A 535 1.83 -2.18 -12.79
CA PRO A 535 2.85 -1.21 -12.52
C PRO A 535 3.42 -1.54 -11.13
N SER A 536 4.39 -2.45 -11.12
CA SER A 536 5.21 -2.71 -9.95
C SER A 536 5.95 -1.40 -9.61
N PRO A 537 5.89 -0.89 -8.37
CA PRO A 537 6.57 0.36 -8.04
C PRO A 537 8.07 0.28 -8.34
N PRO A 538 8.73 1.40 -8.71
CA PRO A 538 10.17 1.45 -9.01
C PRO A 538 11.05 0.85 -7.90
N PHE A 539 10.52 0.86 -6.68
CA PHE A 539 11.07 0.30 -5.46
C PHE A 539 10.45 -1.07 -5.08
N ALA A 540 10.06 -1.88 -6.07
CA ALA A 540 9.32 -3.13 -5.85
C ALA A 540 10.00 -4.03 -4.80
N PRO A 541 9.23 -4.55 -3.81
CA PRO A 541 9.78 -5.51 -2.85
C PRO A 541 10.19 -6.81 -3.56
N GLY A 542 11.24 -7.48 -3.06
CA GLY A 542 11.67 -8.78 -3.58
C GLY A 542 12.64 -8.73 -4.77
N VAL A 543 13.32 -7.61 -4.99
CA VAL A 543 14.42 -7.51 -5.95
C VAL A 543 15.73 -7.98 -5.32
N ASN A 544 16.44 -8.82 -6.05
CA ASN A 544 17.79 -9.27 -5.71
C ASN A 544 18.80 -8.69 -6.72
N VAL A 545 20.05 -8.53 -6.28
CA VAL A 545 21.18 -8.20 -7.17
C VAL A 545 21.92 -9.49 -7.50
N LEU A 546 22.01 -9.81 -8.78
CA LEU A 546 22.80 -10.93 -9.31
C LEU A 546 24.10 -10.39 -9.88
N PHE A 547 25.22 -10.82 -9.30
CA PHE A 547 26.57 -10.57 -9.80
C PHE A 547 27.08 -11.82 -10.51
N TYR A 548 27.66 -11.68 -11.69
CA TYR A 548 28.28 -12.81 -12.39
C TYR A 548 29.47 -12.37 -13.23
N ASP A 549 30.40 -13.29 -13.46
CA ASP A 549 31.48 -13.14 -14.43
C ASP A 549 30.95 -13.47 -15.85
N PRO A 550 30.82 -12.47 -16.75
CA PRO A 550 30.33 -12.72 -18.11
C PRO A 550 31.32 -13.50 -18.98
N GLN A 551 32.59 -13.63 -18.56
CA GLN A 551 33.60 -14.42 -19.26
C GLN A 551 33.44 -15.91 -18.97
N VAL A 552 32.89 -16.25 -17.80
CA VAL A 552 32.62 -17.64 -17.37
C VAL A 552 31.24 -18.09 -17.83
N PHE A 553 30.23 -17.21 -17.78
CA PHE A 553 28.85 -17.54 -18.16
C PHE A 553 28.38 -16.73 -19.38
N SER A 554 28.49 -17.34 -20.57
CA SER A 554 28.14 -16.72 -21.85
C SER A 554 26.64 -16.60 -22.19
N PRO A 555 25.72 -17.48 -21.72
CA PRO A 555 24.29 -17.38 -22.07
C PRO A 555 23.59 -16.10 -21.57
N GLY A 556 24.24 -15.34 -20.69
CA GLY A 556 23.78 -14.05 -20.21
C GLY A 556 22.79 -14.12 -19.04
N ALA A 557 22.53 -12.96 -18.43
CA ALA A 557 21.85 -12.85 -17.15
C ALA A 557 20.46 -13.53 -17.11
N LYS A 558 19.64 -13.39 -18.17
CA LYS A 558 18.31 -14.01 -18.23
C LYS A 558 18.36 -15.54 -18.09
N SER A 559 19.27 -16.20 -18.81
CA SER A 559 19.42 -17.66 -18.71
C SER A 559 19.94 -18.06 -17.33
N LEU A 560 20.82 -17.25 -16.74
CA LEU A 560 21.33 -17.50 -15.40
C LEU A 560 20.23 -17.43 -14.34
N ILE A 561 19.40 -16.38 -14.38
CA ILE A 561 18.27 -16.18 -13.45
C ILE A 561 17.32 -17.38 -13.49
N LEU A 562 16.97 -17.85 -14.69
CA LEU A 562 16.09 -19.01 -14.85
C LEU A 562 16.72 -20.33 -14.38
N SER A 563 18.05 -20.40 -14.31
CA SER A 563 18.80 -21.58 -13.85
C SER A 563 19.05 -21.59 -12.33
N ILE A 564 18.71 -20.52 -11.59
CA ILE A 564 18.95 -20.42 -10.14
C ILE A 564 18.36 -21.61 -9.36
N PRO A 565 17.11 -22.07 -9.61
CA PRO A 565 16.57 -23.25 -8.94
C PRO A 565 17.46 -24.48 -9.15
N ASP A 566 17.85 -24.77 -10.39
CA ASP A 566 18.70 -25.92 -10.73
C ASP A 566 20.08 -25.83 -10.05
N ILE A 567 20.67 -24.63 -9.96
CA ILE A 567 21.96 -24.40 -9.27
C ILE A 567 21.85 -24.77 -7.81
N LEU A 568 20.75 -24.41 -7.16
CA LEU A 568 20.52 -24.73 -5.74
C LEU A 568 20.17 -26.22 -5.52
N GLU A 569 19.67 -26.90 -6.56
CA GLU A 569 19.51 -28.37 -6.58
C GLU A 569 20.79 -29.12 -6.97
N GLY A 570 21.91 -28.42 -7.16
CA GLY A 570 23.24 -29.02 -7.35
C GLY A 570 23.80 -28.99 -8.76
N ARG A 571 23.17 -28.25 -9.69
CA ARG A 571 23.77 -27.95 -10.99
C ARG A 571 25.11 -27.22 -10.78
N LYS A 572 26.18 -27.78 -11.34
CA LYS A 572 27.56 -27.30 -11.17
C LYS A 572 27.98 -26.20 -12.16
N ASP A 573 27.08 -25.83 -13.05
CA ASP A 573 27.26 -24.78 -14.05
C ASP A 573 26.28 -23.63 -13.76
N PRO A 574 26.77 -22.39 -13.55
CA PRO A 574 28.17 -21.96 -13.63
C PRO A 574 29.02 -22.41 -12.42
N PRO A 575 30.36 -22.47 -12.55
CA PRO A 575 31.23 -23.02 -11.51
C PRO A 575 31.16 -22.22 -10.19
N PRO A 576 31.37 -22.86 -9.03
CA PRO A 576 31.35 -22.18 -7.74
C PRO A 576 32.25 -20.94 -7.70
N GLY A 577 31.71 -19.84 -7.18
CA GLY A 577 32.44 -18.57 -7.06
C GLY A 577 32.36 -17.65 -8.28
N SER A 578 31.70 -18.06 -9.37
CA SER A 578 31.47 -17.21 -10.56
C SER A 578 30.15 -16.43 -10.53
N VAL A 579 29.30 -16.69 -9.53
CA VAL A 579 27.99 -16.05 -9.34
C VAL A 579 27.77 -15.73 -7.86
N TYR A 580 27.23 -14.54 -7.60
CA TYR A 580 26.76 -14.15 -6.26
C TYR A 580 25.38 -13.50 -6.34
N ILE A 581 24.51 -13.82 -5.38
CA ILE A 581 23.19 -13.22 -5.24
C ILE A 581 23.15 -12.46 -3.92
N LEU A 582 22.82 -11.17 -3.99
CA LEU A 582 22.53 -10.34 -2.84
C LEU A 582 21.02 -10.18 -2.68
N THR A 583 20.49 -10.64 -1.55
CA THR A 583 19.04 -10.65 -1.27
C THR A 583 18.55 -9.41 -0.50
N SER A 584 19.39 -8.40 -0.36
CA SER A 584 19.07 -7.17 0.39
C SER A 584 19.81 -5.99 -0.23
N VAL A 585 19.04 -5.00 -0.63
CA VAL A 585 19.53 -3.71 -1.15
C VAL A 585 19.21 -2.62 -0.13
N GLU A 586 20.00 -1.55 -0.11
CA GLU A 586 19.75 -0.40 0.76
C GLU A 586 18.68 0.53 0.20
N SER A 587 18.78 0.79 -1.10
CA SER A 587 17.88 1.68 -1.83
C SER A 587 17.77 1.16 -3.25
N LEU A 588 16.57 1.25 -3.81
CA LEU A 588 16.27 0.74 -5.13
C LEU A 588 15.27 1.64 -5.83
N ASP A 589 15.65 2.03 -7.04
CA ASP A 589 14.78 2.50 -8.08
C ASP A 589 15.28 1.89 -9.40
N TYR A 590 14.54 0.93 -9.97
CA TYR A 590 15.02 0.22 -11.16
C TYR A 590 15.12 1.09 -12.43
N LEU A 591 14.69 2.36 -12.39
CA LEU A 591 14.91 3.37 -13.43
C LEU A 591 16.09 4.30 -13.16
N ILE A 592 16.47 4.48 -11.90
CA ILE A 592 17.44 5.49 -11.49
C ILE A 592 18.71 4.83 -10.94
N HIS A 593 18.61 4.09 -9.85
CA HIS A 593 19.77 3.55 -9.14
C HIS A 593 19.46 2.30 -8.31
N VAL A 594 20.52 1.61 -7.92
CA VAL A 594 20.48 0.64 -6.83
C VAL A 594 21.70 0.85 -5.94
N ARG A 595 21.48 0.77 -4.63
CA ARG A 595 22.50 0.93 -3.61
C ARG A 595 22.60 -0.31 -2.74
N TRP A 596 23.82 -0.74 -2.44
CA TRP A 596 24.08 -1.92 -1.60
C TRP A 596 25.42 -1.82 -0.87
N ARG A 597 25.62 -2.67 0.15
CA ARG A 597 26.93 -2.84 0.80
C ARG A 597 27.62 -4.09 0.28
N MET A 598 28.93 -4.01 0.10
CA MET A 598 29.77 -5.19 -0.11
C MET A 598 31.19 -5.00 0.41
N SER A 599 31.92 -6.11 0.57
CA SER A 599 33.34 -6.10 0.94
C SER A 599 34.15 -5.31 -0.09
N ARG A 600 35.01 -4.39 0.39
CA ARG A 600 35.95 -3.62 -0.45
C ARG A 600 36.85 -4.53 -1.28
N GLN A 601 37.35 -5.61 -0.68
CA GLN A 601 38.18 -6.60 -1.36
C GLN A 601 37.41 -7.30 -2.49
N ARG A 602 36.14 -7.66 -2.23
CA ARG A 602 35.28 -8.30 -3.22
C ARG A 602 34.97 -7.37 -4.38
N TYR A 603 34.65 -6.10 -4.08
CA TYR A 603 34.44 -5.09 -5.10
C TYR A 603 35.70 -4.91 -5.98
N ALA A 604 36.88 -4.79 -5.37
CA ALA A 604 38.13 -4.65 -6.10
C ALA A 604 38.39 -5.83 -7.05
N HIS A 605 38.15 -7.06 -6.58
CA HIS A 605 38.26 -8.28 -7.38
C HIS A 605 37.25 -8.31 -8.55
N MET A 606 35.97 -8.07 -8.27
CA MET A 606 34.91 -8.02 -9.29
C MET A 606 35.19 -6.95 -10.35
N LYS A 607 35.75 -5.80 -9.94
CA LYS A 607 36.15 -4.73 -10.86
C LYS A 607 37.32 -5.14 -11.74
N ALA A 608 38.34 -5.78 -11.18
CA ALA A 608 39.49 -6.28 -11.93
C ALA A 608 39.10 -7.33 -12.98
N GLU A 609 38.20 -8.25 -12.59
CA GLU A 609 37.72 -9.33 -13.46
C GLU A 609 36.54 -8.92 -14.36
N ARG A 610 36.14 -7.64 -14.34
CA ARG A 610 35.09 -7.09 -15.21
C ARG A 610 33.73 -7.77 -15.03
N TRP A 611 33.41 -8.11 -13.80
CA TRP A 611 32.10 -8.66 -13.43
C TRP A 611 30.98 -7.69 -13.79
N VAL A 612 29.78 -8.23 -13.93
CA VAL A 612 28.57 -7.46 -14.17
C VAL A 612 27.55 -7.76 -13.08
N MET A 613 26.67 -6.79 -12.84
CA MET A 613 25.48 -6.98 -12.03
C MET A 613 24.23 -6.85 -12.88
N VAL A 614 23.15 -7.48 -12.42
CA VAL A 614 21.80 -7.23 -12.90
C VAL A 614 20.83 -7.28 -11.72
N LEU A 615 19.72 -6.58 -11.84
CA LEU A 615 18.59 -6.69 -10.92
C LEU A 615 17.60 -7.70 -11.47
N TYR A 616 17.06 -8.55 -10.60
CA TYR A 616 15.99 -9.46 -10.95
C TYR A 616 14.98 -9.60 -9.82
N ARG A 617 13.73 -9.89 -10.19
CA ARG A 617 12.65 -10.21 -9.25
C ARG A 617 12.69 -11.68 -8.91
N LYS A 618 12.81 -12.00 -7.62
CA LYS A 618 12.86 -13.41 -7.18
C LYS A 618 11.51 -14.12 -7.28
N ASP A 619 10.41 -13.36 -7.24
CA ASP A 619 9.04 -13.86 -7.28
C ASP A 619 8.51 -14.09 -8.70
N THR A 620 9.11 -13.47 -9.72
CA THR A 620 8.77 -13.72 -11.14
C THR A 620 9.93 -14.30 -11.94
N TYR A 621 11.14 -14.33 -11.38
CA TYR A 621 12.39 -14.67 -12.09
C TYR A 621 12.66 -13.78 -13.30
N GLU A 622 12.12 -12.56 -13.29
CA GLU A 622 12.30 -11.60 -14.37
C GLU A 622 13.53 -10.73 -14.13
N GLN A 623 14.31 -10.56 -15.20
CA GLN A 623 15.36 -9.55 -15.23
C GLN A 623 14.72 -8.16 -15.32
N VAL A 624 14.94 -7.32 -14.32
CA VAL A 624 14.32 -5.97 -14.26
C VAL A 624 15.24 -4.86 -14.73
N SER A 625 16.56 -5.05 -14.69
CA SER A 625 17.53 -4.06 -15.21
C SER A 625 18.36 -4.58 -16.38
N GLY A 626 18.95 -3.68 -17.16
CA GLY A 626 20.11 -4.00 -17.98
C GLY A 626 21.32 -4.40 -17.12
N SER A 627 22.29 -5.09 -17.72
CA SER A 627 23.55 -5.43 -17.04
C SER A 627 24.41 -4.18 -16.84
N VAL A 628 24.96 -4.01 -15.64
CA VAL A 628 25.86 -2.90 -15.29
C VAL A 628 27.24 -3.46 -14.95
N PRO A 629 28.30 -3.11 -15.70
CA PRO A 629 29.65 -3.59 -15.40
C PRO A 629 30.21 -2.95 -14.13
N ALA A 630 31.08 -3.68 -13.42
CA ALA A 630 31.71 -3.25 -12.17
C ALA A 630 32.51 -1.95 -12.28
N SER A 631 32.95 -1.59 -13.49
CA SER A 631 33.58 -0.30 -13.76
C SER A 631 32.65 0.91 -13.60
N ARG A 632 31.32 0.70 -13.53
CA ARG A 632 30.30 1.73 -13.33
C ARG A 632 29.64 1.70 -11.96
N TRP A 633 30.16 0.90 -11.02
CA TRP A 633 29.71 0.95 -9.64
C TRP A 633 30.52 2.02 -8.92
N GLU A 634 29.82 3.02 -8.42
CA GLU A 634 30.38 4.17 -7.72
C GLU A 634 30.42 3.88 -6.23
N GLN A 635 31.58 4.09 -5.61
CA GLN A 635 31.71 3.98 -4.16
C GLN A 635 31.29 5.31 -3.54
N LEU A 636 30.27 5.28 -2.68
CA LEU A 636 29.84 6.46 -1.94
C LEU A 636 30.77 6.68 -0.74
N ALA A 637 30.94 7.94 -0.35
CA ALA A 637 31.60 8.27 0.91
C ALA A 637 30.82 7.59 2.05
N ASP A 638 31.54 6.98 3.00
CA ASP A 638 30.91 6.27 4.11
C ASP A 638 29.97 7.25 4.83
N ALA A 639 28.66 7.03 4.70
CA ALA A 639 27.69 7.75 5.50
C ALA A 639 27.99 7.40 6.96
N VAL A 640 28.30 8.43 7.75
CA VAL A 640 28.44 8.30 9.21
C VAL A 640 27.18 7.59 9.71
N VAL A 641 27.38 6.41 10.28
CA VAL A 641 26.31 5.51 10.76
C VAL A 641 25.50 6.18 11.85
#